data_AF-A0AA88UL92-F1
#
_entry.id   AF-A0AA88UL92-F1
#
_cell.length_a   1.000
_cell.length_b   1.000
_cell.length_c   1.000
_cell.angle_alpha   90.00
_cell.angle_beta   90.00
_cell.angle_gamma   90.00
#
_symmetry.space_group_name_H-M   'P 1'
#
loop_
_entity.id
_entity.type
_entity.pdbx_description
1 polymer ?
#
loop_
_entity_poly.entity_id
_entity_poly.type
_entity_poly.pdbx_seq_one_letter_code
_entity_poly.pdbx_strand_id
1 'polypeptide(L)'
;QVKLYISTPSAQHYETDRELERARQSEKEMSGAGKVVCVTGASGYVASWLVKLLLHRGYTVKGTVRNLNDPKKTEHLLALDGAKERLHLFEANLLEEESFDSAIHGCDGVFHTASPVLLSVTDPQAQLIDPAVKGTLNVLRSCAKVASVKRVVVTSSMASVLTNGKPLRPDVVVDETWFSDAEYCEKTEAWYALSKTLAEEAAWKFGKENGIDLVTIHPGFVLGPFLQPTLNLSSEEVLNLIKSGGEHLPEGINMNVDIRDVGCAHIKAFEIHSASGRYCLVGTSTYSAEFLKIIRKLYPALNLPEKCEEENRVSPPSQVSNERAKGLGIDFIPLEQTILTIVTFLLMNATDDPKKTEHLLALDGAKERLHLFEANLLEEESFDSVIHGCDGVFHTASPVFVSVTDPQAQLIDPAVKGTLNVLRSCAKVTSVKRVVVTSSMASVLVNGKPLRPDVVVDETWFSDAEYCEKTEAWYPLSKTLAEEAAWKFGKENGIDLVTIHPGFVLGPCLQPTLNFTSEEILNLIKSGGEHLPEAINMNVDVRDVACAHIKAFEIPSASGRYCLVGTSTYSAEAPKILRKLFPALNLHEKCEEENVVSPPYQVSKERAKGLGIDFIPLEMIFPDNKGARKSRPYQTVTGLGIYPLMTCHASFRVLLNMVKSSDPDTNLSAYETQRERERGREMSAAGKVVCVTGASGYIASWLVKLLLDRGYTVKATVRSLNDPKKTEHLLALDGAKERLHFFEANLVEEESFDSAVDGCDGVFHTASPVYLSVTDPQAELIDPAVKGTLNVLRSCAKVSSVKRVVVTSSMASVLSNNKPLKADVVIDETWYSDAEFCQQTKAWYQLSKTLAEEAAWKFGKENGIDLVMINPGFVIGPCLQPTLNLTSEAILNLVKSGREVFSNGIYRYVDVRDVACAHIKAFEIPSASGRYCLVGTVIYSAEALKILHKLYPTLNLPQKCEEEKPKSAPYQVSKERAKSLGIDFIPLEVTLKDTIEDLKEKNLLSF
;
A
#
# COMPACT_ATOMS: atom_id res chain seq x y z
N GLN A 1 30.75 11.51 9.10
CA GLN A 1 30.47 10.36 8.21
C GLN A 1 29.61 10.89 7.06
N VAL A 2 30.13 10.91 5.83
CA VAL A 2 29.49 11.55 4.66
C VAL A 2 28.40 10.64 4.11
N LYS A 3 27.14 11.10 4.01
CA LYS A 3 26.03 10.37 3.37
C LYS A 3 25.58 11.09 2.10
N LEU A 4 25.53 10.31 1.03
CA LEU A 4 25.35 10.71 -0.35
C LEU A 4 23.92 10.52 -0.83
N TYR A 5 23.46 11.46 -1.65
CA TYR A 5 22.19 11.38 -2.37
C TYR A 5 22.44 11.00 -3.82
N ILE A 6 21.85 9.88 -4.22
CA ILE A 6 21.85 9.39 -5.60
C ILE A 6 20.48 9.69 -6.18
N SER A 7 20.45 10.42 -7.30
CA SER A 7 19.27 10.50 -8.16
C SER A 7 18.96 9.09 -8.67
N THR A 8 17.91 8.48 -8.15
CA THR A 8 17.46 7.15 -8.59
C THR A 8 16.79 7.26 -9.97
N PRO A 9 17.11 6.36 -10.93
CA PRO A 9 16.21 6.10 -12.05
C PRO A 9 14.86 5.66 -11.49
N SER A 10 13.77 6.16 -12.08
CA SER A 10 12.37 5.94 -11.68
C SER A 10 12.11 4.65 -10.88
N ALA A 11 11.67 4.77 -9.63
CA ALA A 11 11.21 3.67 -8.78
C ALA A 11 9.92 2.96 -9.28
N GLN A 12 9.56 3.13 -10.55
CA GLN A 12 8.45 2.43 -11.22
C GLN A 12 8.84 1.01 -11.71
N HIS A 13 10.03 0.49 -11.39
CA HIS A 13 10.56 -0.74 -12.00
C HIS A 13 11.24 -1.71 -11.01
N TYR A 14 10.69 -1.94 -9.80
CA TYR A 14 11.11 -3.11 -8.98
C TYR A 14 10.35 -4.39 -9.30
N GLU A 15 9.24 -4.28 -10.02
CA GLU A 15 8.67 -5.36 -10.82
C GLU A 15 8.63 -4.82 -12.25
N THR A 16 9.70 -5.03 -13.02
CA THR A 16 9.56 -4.83 -14.46
C THR A 16 8.60 -5.89 -14.97
N ASP A 17 7.54 -5.47 -15.67
CA ASP A 17 6.58 -6.35 -16.34
C ASP A 17 7.26 -7.48 -17.16
N ARG A 18 8.52 -7.29 -17.58
CA ARG A 18 9.38 -8.31 -18.22
C ARG A 18 9.73 -9.53 -17.34
N GLU A 19 9.81 -9.37 -16.02
CA GLU A 19 10.23 -10.42 -15.07
C GLU A 19 9.10 -11.41 -14.79
N LEU A 20 7.88 -10.89 -14.59
CA LEU A 20 6.68 -11.70 -14.59
C LEU A 20 6.36 -12.18 -16.00
N GLU A 21 6.56 -11.40 -17.07
CA GLU A 21 6.42 -11.88 -18.46
C GLU A 21 7.31 -13.08 -18.80
N ARG A 22 8.50 -13.23 -18.19
CA ARG A 22 9.35 -14.43 -18.40
C ARG A 22 8.85 -15.65 -17.63
N ALA A 23 8.37 -15.46 -16.39
CA ALA A 23 7.63 -16.51 -15.69
C ALA A 23 6.34 -16.88 -16.46
N ARG A 24 5.69 -15.89 -17.07
CA ARG A 24 4.48 -16.01 -17.87
C ARG A 24 4.70 -16.49 -19.30
N GLN A 25 5.87 -16.34 -19.91
CA GLN A 25 6.18 -16.97 -21.21
C GLN A 25 6.20 -18.50 -21.12
N SER A 26 6.18 -19.05 -19.90
CA SER A 26 5.90 -20.46 -19.62
C SER A 26 4.45 -20.79 -19.19
N GLU A 27 3.51 -19.83 -19.26
CA GLU A 27 2.05 -20.00 -19.01
C GLU A 27 1.35 -20.97 -19.96
N LYS A 28 2.05 -21.51 -20.97
CA LYS A 28 1.44 -22.55 -21.80
C LYS A 28 1.06 -23.80 -21.02
N GLU A 29 1.61 -24.03 -19.82
CA GLU A 29 1.14 -25.11 -18.93
C GLU A 29 1.28 -24.71 -17.44
N MET A 30 0.18 -24.72 -16.68
CA MET A 30 0.20 -24.77 -15.21
C MET A 30 0.75 -26.14 -14.74
N SER A 31 2.03 -26.40 -15.00
CA SER A 31 2.71 -27.71 -14.80
C SER A 31 2.67 -28.22 -13.36
N GLY A 32 2.44 -27.33 -12.39
CA GLY A 32 2.38 -27.61 -10.95
C GLY A 32 0.99 -27.83 -10.36
N ALA A 33 -0.09 -27.58 -11.12
CA ALA A 33 -1.44 -27.69 -10.59
C ALA A 33 -1.73 -29.11 -10.07
N GLY A 34 -2.16 -29.20 -8.81
CA GLY A 34 -2.45 -30.47 -8.14
C GLY A 34 -1.22 -31.23 -7.62
N LYS A 35 -0.01 -30.70 -7.81
CA LYS A 35 1.23 -31.27 -7.24
C LYS A 35 1.58 -30.60 -5.92
N VAL A 36 2.10 -31.39 -4.99
CA VAL A 36 2.53 -30.95 -3.65
C VAL A 36 4.04 -31.11 -3.54
N VAL A 37 4.75 -30.07 -3.12
CA VAL A 37 6.20 -30.11 -2.94
C VAL A 37 6.60 -29.60 -1.57
N CYS A 38 7.67 -30.16 -1.02
CA CYS A 38 8.26 -29.68 0.23
C CYS A 38 9.48 -28.80 -0.06
N VAL A 39 9.58 -27.64 0.61
CA VAL A 39 10.76 -26.76 0.57
C VAL A 39 11.33 -26.67 1.98
N THR A 40 12.51 -27.24 2.21
CA THR A 40 13.13 -27.18 3.54
C THR A 40 13.79 -25.83 3.77
N GLY A 41 13.66 -25.26 4.98
CA GLY A 41 14.25 -23.97 5.31
C GLY A 41 13.60 -22.79 4.57
N ALA A 42 12.28 -22.85 4.36
CA ALA A 42 11.46 -21.96 3.53
C ALA A 42 11.68 -20.46 3.80
N SER A 43 12.02 -20.08 5.04
CA SER A 43 12.33 -18.69 5.43
C SER A 43 13.68 -18.15 4.93
N GLY A 44 14.51 -18.99 4.31
CA GLY A 44 15.83 -18.63 3.81
C GLY A 44 15.77 -17.80 2.52
N TYR A 45 16.88 -17.16 2.17
CA TYR A 45 16.94 -16.26 1.01
C TYR A 45 16.60 -16.97 -0.31
N VAL A 46 17.25 -18.10 -0.62
CA VAL A 46 16.94 -18.93 -1.80
C VAL A 46 15.56 -19.58 -1.69
N ALA A 47 15.24 -20.09 -0.50
CA ALA A 47 14.03 -20.86 -0.27
C ALA A 47 12.76 -20.02 -0.43
N SER A 48 12.74 -18.79 0.07
CA SER A 48 11.57 -17.90 0.00
C SER A 48 11.24 -17.52 -1.45
N TRP A 49 12.25 -17.28 -2.28
CA TRP A 49 12.07 -17.07 -3.72
C TRP A 49 11.57 -18.32 -4.43
N LEU A 50 12.11 -19.49 -4.08
CA LEU A 50 11.61 -20.77 -4.60
C LEU A 50 10.15 -20.99 -4.23
N VAL A 51 9.75 -20.70 -2.98
CA VAL A 51 8.34 -20.76 -2.54
C VAL A 51 7.47 -19.82 -3.37
N LYS A 52 7.88 -18.55 -3.54
CA LYS A 52 7.16 -17.56 -4.37
C LYS A 52 6.93 -18.08 -5.79
N LEU A 53 7.97 -18.61 -6.43
CA LEU A 53 7.90 -19.11 -7.80
C LEU A 53 7.05 -20.39 -7.92
N LEU A 54 7.16 -21.33 -6.97
CA LEU A 54 6.34 -22.54 -6.93
C LEU A 54 4.85 -22.20 -6.76
N LEU A 55 4.52 -21.26 -5.85
CA LEU A 55 3.16 -20.75 -5.70
C LEU A 55 2.68 -20.10 -7.00
N HIS A 56 3.51 -19.31 -7.67
CA HIS A 56 3.12 -18.72 -8.95
C HIS A 56 2.85 -19.78 -10.05
N ARG A 57 3.58 -20.91 -10.03
CA ARG A 57 3.40 -22.04 -10.98
C ARG A 57 2.26 -23.00 -10.64
N GLY A 58 1.46 -22.71 -9.62
CA GLY A 58 0.28 -23.52 -9.27
C GLY A 58 0.53 -24.67 -8.29
N TYR A 59 1.75 -24.84 -7.76
CA TYR A 59 2.05 -25.87 -6.76
C TYR A 59 1.38 -25.57 -5.42
N THR A 60 1.09 -26.63 -4.66
CA THR A 60 0.91 -26.56 -3.21
C THR A 60 2.26 -26.77 -2.55
N VAL A 61 2.68 -25.83 -1.71
CA VAL A 61 4.00 -25.81 -1.09
C VAL A 61 3.89 -26.10 0.40
N LYS A 62 4.62 -27.12 0.86
CA LYS A 62 4.84 -27.38 2.29
C LYS A 62 6.22 -26.84 2.68
N GLY A 63 6.26 -25.67 3.31
CA GLY A 63 7.50 -25.01 3.70
C GLY A 63 7.90 -25.37 5.13
N THR A 64 9.16 -25.72 5.38
CA THR A 64 9.63 -25.93 6.77
C THR A 64 10.40 -24.72 7.30
N VAL A 65 10.13 -24.36 8.56
CA VAL A 65 10.84 -23.33 9.32
C VAL A 65 11.26 -23.91 10.68
N ARG A 66 12.24 -23.30 11.35
CA ARG A 66 12.70 -23.77 12.66
C ARG A 66 11.76 -23.41 13.82
N ASN A 67 11.00 -22.34 13.68
CA ASN A 67 10.05 -21.86 14.68
C ASN A 67 8.89 -21.16 13.97
N LEU A 68 7.68 -21.71 14.10
CA LEU A 68 6.48 -21.13 13.48
C LEU A 68 6.02 -19.83 14.15
N ASN A 69 6.41 -19.61 15.40
CA ASN A 69 6.01 -18.44 16.19
C ASN A 69 6.96 -17.25 16.00
N ASP A 70 8.01 -17.37 15.18
CA ASP A 70 8.90 -16.24 14.84
C ASP A 70 8.36 -15.51 13.61
N PRO A 71 7.77 -14.30 13.76
CA PRO A 71 7.19 -13.56 12.64
C PRO A 71 8.21 -13.22 11.55
N LYS A 72 9.50 -13.05 11.92
CA LYS A 72 10.58 -12.80 10.96
C LYS A 72 10.78 -13.97 10.01
N LYS A 73 10.35 -15.18 10.41
CA LYS A 73 10.45 -16.41 9.61
C LYS A 73 9.18 -16.73 8.83
N THR A 74 8.02 -16.22 9.25
CA THR A 74 6.72 -16.64 8.70
C THR A 74 5.96 -15.54 7.96
N GLU A 75 5.96 -14.29 8.42
CA GLU A 75 5.11 -13.22 7.86
C GLU A 75 5.38 -12.98 6.36
N HIS A 76 6.65 -12.89 5.98
CA HIS A 76 7.03 -12.65 4.58
C HIS A 76 6.65 -13.80 3.63
N LEU A 77 6.49 -15.03 4.15
CA LEU A 77 6.01 -16.16 3.35
C LEU A 77 4.48 -16.17 3.25
N LEU A 78 3.80 -15.84 4.34
CA LEU A 78 2.33 -15.77 4.40
C LEU A 78 1.78 -14.57 3.60
N ALA A 79 2.60 -13.56 3.37
CA ALA A 79 2.28 -12.40 2.52
C ALA A 79 2.42 -12.67 1.01
N LEU A 80 2.95 -13.83 0.59
CA LEU A 80 3.11 -14.15 -0.83
C LEU A 80 1.76 -14.43 -1.51
N ASP A 81 1.64 -14.04 -2.77
CA ASP A 81 0.46 -14.34 -3.58
C ASP A 81 0.25 -15.86 -3.70
N GLY A 82 -0.96 -16.32 -3.41
CA GLY A 82 -1.31 -17.75 -3.39
C GLY A 82 -0.93 -18.48 -2.10
N ALA A 83 -0.29 -17.82 -1.12
CA ALA A 83 0.11 -18.47 0.12
C ALA A 83 -1.08 -18.92 0.98
N LYS A 84 -2.15 -18.10 1.06
CA LYS A 84 -3.34 -18.43 1.86
C LYS A 84 -4.01 -19.72 1.41
N GLU A 85 -3.98 -20.00 0.11
CA GLU A 85 -4.61 -21.17 -0.48
C GLU A 85 -3.67 -22.37 -0.54
N ARG A 86 -2.36 -22.15 -0.78
CA ARG A 86 -1.44 -23.20 -1.23
C ARG A 86 -0.12 -23.28 -0.48
N LEU A 87 0.12 -22.45 0.54
CA LEU A 87 1.29 -22.57 1.41
C LEU A 87 0.88 -23.15 2.77
N HIS A 88 1.58 -24.21 3.18
CA HIS A 88 1.43 -24.80 4.51
C HIS A 88 2.80 -24.82 5.20
N LEU A 89 2.92 -24.17 6.35
CA LEU A 89 4.17 -24.09 7.09
C LEU A 89 4.24 -25.17 8.18
N PHE A 90 5.41 -25.78 8.31
CA PHE A 90 5.71 -26.82 9.31
C PHE A 90 6.96 -26.44 10.10
N GLU A 91 6.97 -26.79 11.38
CA GLU A 91 8.18 -26.70 12.18
C GLU A 91 9.05 -27.95 11.96
N ALA A 92 10.34 -27.78 11.67
CA ALA A 92 11.28 -28.90 11.50
C ALA A 92 12.73 -28.48 11.82
N ASN A 93 13.54 -29.44 12.27
CA ASN A 93 14.93 -29.22 12.67
C ASN A 93 15.87 -30.23 11.99
N LEU A 94 16.92 -29.75 11.32
CA LEU A 94 17.89 -30.57 10.60
C LEU A 94 18.55 -31.64 11.47
N LEU A 95 18.77 -31.37 12.75
CA LEU A 95 19.48 -32.29 13.65
C LEU A 95 18.55 -33.30 14.32
N GLU A 96 17.24 -33.15 14.18
CA GLU A 96 16.25 -34.07 14.74
C GLU A 96 15.78 -35.04 13.66
N GLU A 97 16.00 -36.33 13.91
CA GLU A 97 15.50 -37.39 13.04
C GLU A 97 13.96 -37.36 13.00
N GLU A 98 13.38 -37.71 11.85
CA GLU A 98 11.93 -37.72 11.60
C GLU A 98 11.21 -36.36 11.63
N SER A 99 11.89 -35.26 11.97
CA SER A 99 11.26 -33.93 12.06
C SER A 99 10.66 -33.42 10.73
N PHE A 100 11.12 -33.97 9.59
CA PHE A 100 10.61 -33.63 8.27
C PHE A 100 9.51 -34.55 7.75
N ASP A 101 9.19 -35.66 8.46
CA ASP A 101 8.26 -36.69 7.97
C ASP A 101 6.87 -36.10 7.70
N SER A 102 6.36 -35.26 8.61
CA SER A 102 5.03 -34.62 8.46
C SER A 102 4.98 -33.65 7.27
N ALA A 103 6.06 -32.89 7.06
CA ALA A 103 6.15 -31.92 5.97
C ALA A 103 6.30 -32.63 4.61
N ILE A 104 7.04 -33.74 4.54
CA ILE A 104 7.31 -34.48 3.30
C ILE A 104 6.17 -35.44 2.94
N HIS A 105 5.38 -35.90 3.92
CA HIS A 105 4.26 -36.79 3.66
C HIS A 105 3.30 -36.24 2.58
N GLY A 106 3.03 -37.05 1.56
CA GLY A 106 2.16 -36.71 0.44
C GLY A 106 2.73 -35.69 -0.56
N CYS A 107 4.04 -35.44 -0.53
CA CYS A 107 4.71 -34.63 -1.56
C CYS A 107 5.11 -35.48 -2.77
N ASP A 108 5.11 -34.87 -3.95
CA ASP A 108 5.64 -35.40 -5.21
C ASP A 108 7.16 -35.21 -5.33
N GLY A 109 7.71 -34.26 -4.57
CA GLY A 109 9.12 -33.90 -4.61
C GLY A 109 9.56 -33.02 -3.46
N VAL A 110 10.87 -32.94 -3.25
CA VAL A 110 11.48 -32.15 -2.18
C VAL A 110 12.59 -31.27 -2.73
N PHE A 111 12.57 -30.00 -2.34
CA PHE A 111 13.65 -29.05 -2.52
C PHE A 111 14.37 -28.87 -1.20
N HIS A 112 15.55 -29.46 -1.09
CA HIS A 112 16.37 -29.38 0.11
C HIS A 112 17.32 -28.18 0.03
N THR A 113 16.92 -27.06 0.64
CA THR A 113 17.71 -25.82 0.68
C THR A 113 18.30 -25.52 2.05
N ALA A 114 17.80 -26.18 3.09
CA ALA A 114 18.19 -25.95 4.47
C ALA A 114 19.61 -26.46 4.74
N SER A 115 20.51 -25.55 5.08
CA SER A 115 21.90 -25.84 5.44
C SER A 115 22.45 -24.67 6.26
N PRO A 116 23.36 -24.91 7.22
CA PRO A 116 24.05 -23.81 7.89
C PRO A 116 24.96 -23.05 6.91
N VAL A 117 25.14 -21.75 7.17
CA VAL A 117 26.09 -20.88 6.46
C VAL A 117 26.78 -20.01 7.51
N LEU A 118 28.04 -20.30 7.79
CA LEU A 118 28.89 -19.60 8.75
C LEU A 118 30.28 -19.48 8.15
N LEU A 119 30.86 -18.27 8.13
CA LEU A 119 32.23 -18.04 7.69
C LEU A 119 33.25 -18.12 8.84
N SER A 120 32.82 -17.76 10.05
CA SER A 120 33.64 -17.85 11.26
C SER A 120 33.06 -18.90 12.18
N VAL A 121 33.84 -19.96 12.42
CA VAL A 121 33.44 -21.10 13.25
C VAL A 121 34.54 -21.43 14.25
N THR A 122 34.16 -21.64 15.50
CA THR A 122 35.08 -22.09 16.55
C THR A 122 35.12 -23.61 16.68
N ASP A 123 34.02 -24.26 16.30
CA ASP A 123 33.88 -25.71 16.22
C ASP A 123 33.26 -26.06 14.85
N PRO A 124 34.09 -26.22 13.81
CA PRO A 124 33.63 -26.53 12.46
C PRO A 124 32.77 -27.80 12.38
N GLN A 125 33.10 -28.80 13.22
CA GLN A 125 32.42 -30.07 13.22
C GLN A 125 30.97 -29.89 13.68
N ALA A 126 30.75 -29.29 14.86
CA ALA A 126 29.42 -29.13 15.43
C ALA A 126 28.58 -28.04 14.74
N GLN A 127 29.21 -26.98 14.23
CA GLN A 127 28.50 -25.80 13.71
C GLN A 127 28.21 -25.86 12.21
N LEU A 128 29.01 -26.58 11.42
CA LEU A 128 28.88 -26.64 9.95
C LEU A 128 28.77 -28.06 9.42
N ILE A 129 29.76 -28.92 9.70
CA ILE A 129 29.88 -30.23 9.05
C ILE A 129 28.73 -31.15 9.47
N ASP A 130 28.53 -31.34 10.79
CA ASP A 130 27.48 -32.20 11.30
C ASP A 130 26.08 -31.73 10.86
N PRO A 131 25.69 -30.45 11.02
CA PRO A 131 24.36 -30.02 10.58
C PRO A 131 24.15 -30.08 9.06
N ALA A 132 25.18 -29.86 8.25
CA ALA A 132 25.08 -30.02 6.80
C ALA A 132 24.90 -31.49 6.40
N VAL A 133 25.78 -32.39 6.88
CA VAL A 133 25.76 -33.81 6.51
C VAL A 133 24.57 -34.54 7.13
N LYS A 134 24.40 -34.46 8.45
CA LYS A 134 23.30 -35.13 9.17
C LYS A 134 21.96 -34.55 8.75
N GLY A 135 21.87 -33.22 8.60
CA GLY A 135 20.66 -32.55 8.12
C GLY A 135 20.23 -33.04 6.74
N THR A 136 21.17 -33.12 5.80
CA THR A 136 20.89 -33.63 4.45
C THR A 136 20.42 -35.08 4.50
N LEU A 137 21.11 -35.94 5.26
CA LEU A 137 20.72 -37.34 5.42
C LEU A 137 19.36 -37.51 6.10
N ASN A 138 19.03 -36.69 7.11
CA ASN A 138 17.74 -36.75 7.79
C ASN A 138 16.59 -36.43 6.82
N VAL A 139 16.75 -35.39 5.99
CA VAL A 139 15.75 -35.05 4.94
C VAL A 139 15.62 -36.18 3.93
N LEU A 140 16.73 -36.76 3.47
CA LEU A 140 16.70 -37.87 2.50
C LEU A 140 16.11 -39.16 3.10
N ARG A 141 16.34 -39.45 4.38
CA ARG A 141 15.67 -40.56 5.08
C ARG A 141 14.16 -40.35 5.13
N SER A 142 13.69 -39.14 5.44
CA SER A 142 12.26 -38.81 5.37
C SER A 142 11.70 -38.96 3.95
N CYS A 143 12.47 -38.58 2.92
CA CYS A 143 12.09 -38.80 1.52
C CYS A 143 11.94 -40.30 1.20
N ALA A 144 12.89 -41.14 1.63
CA ALA A 144 12.88 -42.58 1.39
C ALA A 144 11.67 -43.31 2.02
N LYS A 145 11.06 -42.73 3.07
CA LYS A 145 9.82 -43.23 3.68
C LYS A 145 8.58 -42.98 2.81
N VAL A 146 8.63 -42.06 1.84
CA VAL A 146 7.47 -41.58 1.09
C VAL A 146 7.57 -41.97 -0.39
N ALA A 147 6.82 -43.01 -0.79
CA ALA A 147 6.89 -43.58 -2.14
C ALA A 147 6.53 -42.61 -3.29
N SER A 148 5.79 -41.53 -3.02
CA SER A 148 5.48 -40.50 -4.01
C SER A 148 6.66 -39.57 -4.31
N VAL A 149 7.61 -39.44 -3.39
CA VAL A 149 8.82 -38.61 -3.57
C VAL A 149 9.84 -39.41 -4.37
N LYS A 150 9.88 -39.15 -5.67
CA LYS A 150 10.87 -39.80 -6.56
C LYS A 150 12.09 -38.94 -6.82
N ARG A 151 11.91 -37.62 -6.85
CA ARG A 151 12.98 -36.65 -7.16
C ARG A 151 13.20 -35.67 -6.02
N VAL A 152 14.47 -35.49 -5.67
CA VAL A 152 14.93 -34.51 -4.69
C VAL A 152 15.94 -33.57 -5.36
N VAL A 153 15.69 -32.26 -5.26
CA VAL A 153 16.62 -31.23 -5.72
C VAL A 153 17.32 -30.64 -4.51
N VAL A 154 18.64 -30.76 -4.45
CA VAL A 154 19.45 -30.29 -3.32
C VAL A 154 20.22 -29.02 -3.72
N THR A 155 20.14 -28.00 -2.87
CA THR A 155 20.97 -26.79 -2.99
C THR A 155 22.35 -27.03 -2.38
N SER A 156 23.33 -27.31 -3.26
CA SER A 156 24.74 -27.37 -2.92
C SER A 156 25.37 -25.96 -3.03
N SER A 157 26.64 -25.84 -3.41
CA SER A 157 27.33 -24.56 -3.61
C SER A 157 28.51 -24.73 -4.56
N MET A 158 28.93 -23.67 -5.25
CA MET A 158 30.22 -23.67 -5.95
C MET A 158 31.41 -23.97 -5.01
N ALA A 159 31.25 -23.82 -3.69
CA ALA A 159 32.21 -24.26 -2.69
C ALA A 159 32.45 -25.78 -2.67
N SER A 160 31.53 -26.63 -3.16
CA SER A 160 31.75 -28.08 -3.34
C SER A 160 32.37 -28.45 -4.69
N VAL A 161 32.68 -27.46 -5.53
CA VAL A 161 33.24 -27.64 -6.88
C VAL A 161 34.71 -27.20 -6.95
N LEU A 162 35.05 -26.09 -6.28
CA LEU A 162 36.28 -25.33 -6.57
C LEU A 162 37.44 -25.57 -5.61
N THR A 163 37.18 -26.01 -4.38
CA THR A 163 38.17 -26.04 -3.30
C THR A 163 38.97 -27.34 -3.34
N ASN A 164 39.82 -27.49 -4.36
CA ASN A 164 40.61 -28.71 -4.62
C ASN A 164 42.09 -28.43 -4.93
N GLY A 165 42.57 -27.22 -4.65
CA GLY A 165 43.96 -26.82 -4.88
C GLY A 165 44.37 -26.66 -6.35
N LYS A 166 43.44 -26.87 -7.31
CA LYS A 166 43.71 -26.61 -8.73
C LYS A 166 43.78 -25.10 -8.98
N PRO A 167 44.74 -24.61 -9.77
CA PRO A 167 44.89 -23.19 -10.04
C PRO A 167 43.74 -22.69 -10.93
N LEU A 168 43.03 -21.66 -10.47
CA LEU A 168 42.05 -20.91 -11.26
C LEU A 168 42.78 -19.94 -12.19
N ARG A 169 43.01 -20.39 -13.43
CA ARG A 169 43.61 -19.60 -14.52
C ARG A 169 42.59 -19.30 -15.62
N PRO A 170 42.78 -18.25 -16.43
CA PRO A 170 41.84 -17.87 -17.50
C PRO A 170 41.61 -18.96 -18.56
N ASP A 171 42.60 -19.82 -18.79
CA ASP A 171 42.55 -20.94 -19.74
C ASP A 171 41.85 -22.18 -19.18
N VAL A 172 41.46 -22.17 -17.90
CA VAL A 172 40.78 -23.26 -17.22
C VAL A 172 39.29 -22.95 -17.12
N VAL A 173 38.47 -23.82 -17.71
CA VAL A 173 37.01 -23.78 -17.55
C VAL A 173 36.62 -24.75 -16.44
N VAL A 174 35.95 -24.24 -15.42
CA VAL A 174 35.34 -25.04 -14.36
C VAL A 174 33.97 -25.50 -14.82
N ASP A 175 33.66 -26.78 -14.69
CA ASP A 175 32.35 -27.34 -15.02
C ASP A 175 31.89 -28.32 -13.94
N GLU A 176 30.78 -29.00 -14.19
CA GLU A 176 30.16 -29.91 -13.23
C GLU A 176 30.96 -31.19 -12.94
N THR A 177 32.05 -31.45 -13.68
CA THR A 177 32.97 -32.56 -13.41
C THR A 177 33.94 -32.26 -12.28
N TRP A 178 34.08 -30.99 -11.89
CA TRP A 178 34.96 -30.57 -10.81
C TRP A 178 34.32 -30.83 -9.45
N PHE A 179 35.12 -31.32 -8.50
CA PHE A 179 34.70 -31.54 -7.12
C PHE A 179 35.77 -30.95 -6.19
N SER A 180 35.35 -30.36 -5.08
CA SER A 180 36.24 -29.94 -4.00
C SER A 180 36.88 -31.17 -3.34
N ASP A 181 38.11 -31.02 -2.85
CA ASP A 181 38.82 -32.12 -2.20
C ASP A 181 38.72 -31.97 -0.69
N ALA A 182 38.17 -32.98 0.00
CA ALA A 182 37.89 -32.90 1.43
C ALA A 182 39.17 -32.71 2.27
N GLU A 183 40.25 -33.43 1.92
CA GLU A 183 41.54 -33.33 2.61
C GLU A 183 42.15 -31.93 2.41
N TYR A 184 42.06 -31.39 1.20
CA TYR A 184 42.49 -30.03 0.90
C TYR A 184 41.67 -28.99 1.66
N CYS A 185 40.34 -29.14 1.71
CA CYS A 185 39.47 -28.24 2.45
C CYS A 185 39.79 -28.25 3.95
N GLU A 186 40.01 -29.42 4.55
CA GLU A 186 40.40 -29.56 5.95
C GLU A 186 41.77 -28.92 6.21
N LYS A 187 42.75 -29.21 5.36
CA LYS A 187 44.12 -28.66 5.47
C LYS A 187 44.17 -27.13 5.33
N THR A 188 43.28 -26.55 4.53
CA THR A 188 43.20 -25.10 4.31
C THR A 188 42.16 -24.41 5.20
N GLU A 189 41.57 -25.15 6.14
CA GLU A 189 40.52 -24.67 7.04
C GLU A 189 39.30 -24.06 6.29
N ALA A 190 39.05 -24.51 5.07
CA ALA A 190 37.92 -24.11 4.25
C ALA A 190 36.64 -24.84 4.69
N TRP A 191 36.24 -24.65 5.94
CA TRP A 191 35.21 -25.44 6.63
C TRP A 191 33.85 -25.43 5.95
N TYR A 192 33.43 -24.30 5.37
CA TYR A 192 32.18 -24.23 4.61
C TYR A 192 32.24 -25.12 3.36
N ALA A 193 33.33 -25.06 2.60
CA ALA A 193 33.55 -25.91 1.44
C ALA A 193 33.58 -27.38 1.83
N LEU A 194 34.29 -27.73 2.91
CA LEU A 194 34.31 -29.10 3.45
C LEU A 194 32.89 -29.59 3.78
N SER A 195 32.11 -28.78 4.51
CA SER A 195 30.75 -29.16 4.92
C SER A 195 29.81 -29.40 3.72
N LYS A 196 29.88 -28.56 2.67
CA LYS A 196 29.08 -28.70 1.45
C LYS A 196 29.51 -29.89 0.61
N THR A 197 30.82 -30.13 0.52
CA THR A 197 31.43 -31.26 -0.19
C THR A 197 30.96 -32.58 0.43
N LEU A 198 31.15 -32.75 1.74
CA LEU A 198 30.74 -33.96 2.46
C LEU A 198 29.23 -34.18 2.45
N ALA A 199 28.44 -33.11 2.57
CA ALA A 199 26.97 -33.22 2.51
C ALA A 199 26.48 -33.66 1.12
N GLU A 200 27.08 -33.14 0.06
CA GLU A 200 26.77 -33.55 -1.32
C GLU A 200 27.19 -34.99 -1.61
N GLU A 201 28.40 -35.41 -1.18
CA GLU A 201 28.84 -36.81 -1.31
C GLU A 201 27.92 -37.77 -0.57
N ALA A 202 27.54 -37.42 0.67
CA ALA A 202 26.61 -38.20 1.46
C ALA A 202 25.23 -38.29 0.79
N ALA A 203 24.75 -37.19 0.19
CA ALA A 203 23.50 -37.17 -0.54
C ALA A 203 23.53 -38.07 -1.78
N TRP A 204 24.58 -37.99 -2.59
CA TRP A 204 24.74 -38.85 -3.77
C TRP A 204 24.85 -40.33 -3.41
N LYS A 205 25.63 -40.65 -2.37
CA LYS A 205 25.76 -42.02 -1.87
C LYS A 205 24.40 -42.55 -1.40
N PHE A 206 23.71 -41.81 -0.53
CA PHE A 206 22.41 -42.21 0.00
C PHE A 206 21.35 -42.33 -1.10
N GLY A 207 21.30 -41.37 -2.02
CA GLY A 207 20.35 -41.38 -3.14
C GLY A 207 20.54 -42.60 -4.04
N LYS A 208 21.79 -42.95 -4.35
CA LYS A 208 22.12 -44.17 -5.10
C LYS A 208 21.72 -45.45 -4.36
N GLU A 209 21.99 -45.53 -3.07
CA GLU A 209 21.68 -46.71 -2.24
C GLU A 209 20.17 -46.92 -2.05
N ASN A 210 19.38 -45.83 -2.06
CA ASN A 210 17.94 -45.87 -1.77
C ASN A 210 17.07 -45.59 -3.01
N GLY A 211 17.65 -45.49 -4.20
CA GLY A 211 16.91 -45.27 -5.45
C GLY A 211 16.21 -43.91 -5.56
N ILE A 212 16.74 -42.88 -4.91
CA ILE A 212 16.23 -41.50 -5.02
C ILE A 212 16.89 -40.81 -6.21
N ASP A 213 16.07 -40.24 -7.11
CA ASP A 213 16.56 -39.43 -8.22
C ASP A 213 17.01 -38.05 -7.69
N LEU A 214 18.33 -37.85 -7.65
CA LEU A 214 18.94 -36.67 -7.07
C LEU A 214 19.45 -35.72 -8.16
N VAL A 215 19.18 -34.43 -7.99
CA VAL A 215 19.79 -33.35 -8.78
C VAL A 215 20.37 -32.32 -7.82
N THR A 216 21.61 -31.87 -8.06
CA THR A 216 22.25 -30.86 -7.22
C THR A 216 22.49 -29.55 -7.99
N ILE A 217 22.07 -28.43 -7.39
CA ILE A 217 22.27 -27.07 -7.92
C ILE A 217 23.40 -26.42 -7.14
N HIS A 218 24.39 -25.85 -7.85
CA HIS A 218 25.58 -25.22 -7.27
C HIS A 218 25.56 -23.72 -7.54
N PRO A 219 24.78 -22.95 -6.76
CA PRO A 219 24.82 -21.51 -6.86
C PRO A 219 26.20 -20.99 -6.45
N GLY A 220 26.67 -19.98 -7.18
CA GLY A 220 27.81 -19.16 -6.75
C GLY A 220 27.40 -18.10 -5.72
N PHE A 221 27.89 -16.89 -5.91
CA PHE A 221 27.57 -15.70 -5.11
C PHE A 221 26.17 -15.19 -5.46
N VAL A 222 25.19 -15.51 -4.61
CA VAL A 222 23.77 -15.26 -4.89
C VAL A 222 23.38 -13.84 -4.47
N LEU A 223 22.94 -13.05 -5.45
CA LEU A 223 22.56 -11.64 -5.30
C LEU A 223 21.15 -11.40 -5.86
N GLY A 224 20.48 -10.35 -5.39
CA GLY A 224 19.16 -9.97 -5.87
C GLY A 224 18.20 -9.47 -4.79
N PRO A 225 16.94 -9.23 -5.13
CA PRO A 225 15.96 -8.65 -4.19
C PRO A 225 15.62 -9.57 -3.02
N PHE A 226 15.27 -9.00 -1.87
CA PHE A 226 14.89 -9.76 -0.67
C PHE A 226 13.39 -9.92 -0.54
N LEU A 227 12.97 -11.08 -0.04
CA LEU A 227 11.61 -11.31 0.46
C LEU A 227 11.59 -11.34 1.99
N GLN A 228 12.62 -11.92 2.59
CA GLN A 228 12.76 -12.02 4.04
C GLN A 228 13.38 -10.75 4.66
N PRO A 229 13.10 -10.45 5.95
CA PRO A 229 13.61 -9.24 6.61
C PRO A 229 15.09 -9.33 7.05
N THR A 230 15.75 -10.47 6.85
CA THR A 230 17.14 -10.71 7.27
C THR A 230 18.09 -10.77 6.08
N LEU A 231 19.20 -10.03 6.18
CA LEU A 231 20.31 -10.08 5.22
C LEU A 231 20.91 -11.50 5.12
N ASN A 232 21.24 -11.91 3.90
CA ASN A 232 22.10 -13.07 3.65
C ASN A 232 23.55 -12.62 3.56
N LEU A 233 24.46 -13.57 3.78
CA LEU A 233 25.90 -13.34 3.81
C LEU A 233 26.43 -12.59 2.57
N SER A 234 26.09 -13.04 1.35
CA SER A 234 26.57 -12.40 0.12
C SER A 234 26.16 -10.93 0.00
N SER A 235 24.95 -10.60 0.45
CA SER A 235 24.48 -9.22 0.43
C SER A 235 25.04 -8.38 1.57
N GLU A 236 25.35 -9.00 2.72
CA GLU A 236 26.07 -8.37 3.81
C GLU A 236 27.49 -7.98 3.40
N GLU A 237 28.18 -8.83 2.62
CA GLU A 237 29.48 -8.48 2.03
C GLU A 237 29.38 -7.29 1.08
N VAL A 238 28.36 -7.23 0.20
CA VAL A 238 28.12 -6.05 -0.64
C VAL A 238 27.81 -4.81 0.19
N LEU A 239 27.03 -4.93 1.26
CA LEU A 239 26.73 -3.82 2.16
C LEU A 239 27.98 -3.33 2.89
N ASN A 240 28.82 -4.24 3.39
CA ASN A 240 30.07 -3.90 4.07
C ASN A 240 31.08 -3.26 3.11
N LEU A 241 31.12 -3.73 1.86
CA LEU A 241 31.91 -3.11 0.80
C LEU A 241 31.48 -1.65 0.57
N ILE A 242 30.18 -1.38 0.51
CA ILE A 242 29.64 -0.02 0.37
C ILE A 242 29.94 0.83 1.62
N LYS A 243 29.70 0.28 2.82
CA LYS A 243 29.88 0.99 4.10
C LYS A 243 31.34 1.34 4.41
N SER A 244 32.27 0.47 4.04
CA SER A 244 33.72 0.70 4.19
C SER A 244 34.29 1.65 3.14
N GLY A 245 33.46 2.19 2.23
CA GLY A 245 33.94 3.01 1.12
C GLY A 245 34.89 2.23 0.21
N GLY A 246 34.77 0.91 0.12
CA GLY A 246 35.66 0.07 -0.68
C GLY A 246 37.04 -0.22 -0.09
N GLU A 247 37.31 0.17 1.18
CA GLU A 247 38.62 -0.08 1.81
C GLU A 247 38.92 -1.56 2.04
N HIS A 248 37.90 -2.40 2.18
CA HIS A 248 38.04 -3.83 2.49
C HIS A 248 37.50 -4.67 1.33
N LEU A 249 38.13 -4.58 0.16
CA LEU A 249 37.85 -5.49 -0.95
C LEU A 249 38.44 -6.88 -0.63
N PRO A 250 37.63 -7.94 -0.51
CA PRO A 250 38.17 -9.29 -0.49
C PRO A 250 38.80 -9.59 -1.86
N GLU A 251 40.09 -9.93 -1.87
CA GLU A 251 40.76 -10.40 -3.09
C GLU A 251 40.13 -11.72 -3.56
N GLY A 252 39.75 -11.81 -4.84
CA GLY A 252 39.15 -13.04 -5.36
C GLY A 252 38.34 -12.92 -6.65
N ILE A 253 37.82 -14.07 -7.09
CA ILE A 253 36.89 -14.18 -8.21
C ILE A 253 35.48 -14.35 -7.64
N ASN A 254 34.59 -13.41 -7.95
CA ASN A 254 33.18 -13.46 -7.63
C ASN A 254 32.43 -14.22 -8.72
N MET A 255 31.77 -15.32 -8.34
CA MET A 255 31.00 -16.16 -9.26
C MET A 255 29.52 -15.85 -9.13
N ASN A 256 29.07 -14.78 -9.77
CA ASN A 256 27.77 -14.16 -9.48
C ASN A 256 26.60 -14.90 -10.12
N VAL A 257 25.46 -14.94 -9.42
CA VAL A 257 24.18 -15.45 -9.93
C VAL A 257 23.01 -14.69 -9.30
N ASP A 258 21.98 -14.41 -10.09
CA ASP A 258 20.76 -13.79 -9.59
C ASP A 258 19.87 -14.80 -8.85
N ILE A 259 19.33 -14.41 -7.69
CA ILE A 259 18.44 -15.22 -6.86
C ILE A 259 17.24 -15.79 -7.64
N ARG A 260 16.74 -15.06 -8.64
CA ARG A 260 15.62 -15.47 -9.49
C ARG A 260 16.02 -16.62 -10.41
N ASP A 261 17.24 -16.58 -10.97
CA ASP A 261 17.79 -17.67 -11.77
C ASP A 261 18.00 -18.93 -10.91
N VAL A 262 18.42 -18.75 -9.65
CA VAL A 262 18.52 -19.85 -8.68
C VAL A 262 17.16 -20.53 -8.48
N GLY A 263 16.11 -19.76 -8.19
CA GLY A 263 14.76 -20.31 -8.02
C GLY A 263 14.25 -21.04 -9.28
N CYS A 264 14.43 -20.45 -10.46
CA CYS A 264 14.07 -21.06 -11.74
C CYS A 264 14.83 -22.37 -12.00
N ALA A 265 16.13 -22.41 -11.74
CA ALA A 265 16.97 -23.61 -11.93
C ALA A 265 16.50 -24.78 -11.06
N HIS A 266 16.13 -24.52 -9.80
CA HIS A 266 15.57 -25.56 -8.93
C HIS A 266 14.29 -26.16 -9.53
N ILE A 267 13.34 -25.30 -9.93
CA ILE A 267 12.07 -25.74 -10.51
C ILE A 267 12.31 -26.52 -11.82
N LYS A 268 13.18 -26.03 -12.71
CA LYS A 268 13.48 -26.70 -13.98
C LYS A 268 14.17 -28.04 -13.78
N ALA A 269 15.10 -28.13 -12.83
CA ALA A 269 15.72 -29.40 -12.46
C ALA A 269 14.70 -30.42 -11.93
N PHE A 270 13.66 -29.94 -11.25
CA PHE A 270 12.56 -30.79 -10.81
C PHE A 270 11.64 -31.21 -11.96
N GLU A 271 11.16 -30.26 -12.76
CA GLU A 271 10.15 -30.46 -13.81
C GLU A 271 10.67 -31.23 -15.04
N ILE A 272 11.92 -31.00 -15.45
CA ILE A 272 12.48 -31.60 -16.66
C ILE A 272 12.94 -33.02 -16.33
N HIS A 273 12.22 -34.03 -16.82
CA HIS A 273 12.49 -35.43 -16.51
C HIS A 273 13.93 -35.87 -16.87
N SER A 274 14.50 -35.35 -17.96
CA SER A 274 15.88 -35.66 -18.37
C SER A 274 16.96 -34.91 -17.58
N ALA A 275 16.59 -33.95 -16.72
CA ALA A 275 17.55 -33.28 -15.84
C ALA A 275 18.15 -34.29 -14.86
N SER A 276 19.48 -34.26 -14.73
CA SER A 276 20.21 -35.24 -13.94
C SER A 276 21.58 -34.71 -13.53
N GLY A 277 22.13 -35.25 -12.45
CA GLY A 277 23.48 -34.94 -12.02
C GLY A 277 23.59 -33.56 -11.37
N ARG A 278 24.67 -32.86 -11.70
CA ARG A 278 25.10 -31.60 -11.11
C ARG A 278 24.86 -30.46 -12.11
N TYR A 279 24.57 -29.27 -11.60
CA TYR A 279 24.44 -28.04 -12.39
C TYR A 279 25.20 -26.89 -11.72
N CYS A 280 26.20 -26.35 -12.41
CA CYS A 280 26.89 -25.12 -12.00
C CYS A 280 26.02 -23.93 -12.35
N LEU A 281 25.75 -23.07 -11.38
CA LEU A 281 24.84 -21.95 -11.55
C LEU A 281 25.57 -20.63 -11.28
N VAL A 282 26.28 -20.19 -12.31
CA VAL A 282 27.07 -18.95 -12.35
C VAL A 282 26.74 -18.23 -13.66
N GLY A 283 26.19 -17.03 -13.55
CA GLY A 283 25.88 -16.18 -14.71
C GLY A 283 27.11 -15.43 -15.20
N THR A 284 27.92 -14.90 -14.28
CA THR A 284 29.12 -14.12 -14.63
C THR A 284 30.20 -14.24 -13.55
N SER A 285 31.41 -14.62 -13.94
CA SER A 285 32.61 -14.55 -13.10
C SER A 285 33.29 -13.19 -13.28
N THR A 286 33.59 -12.48 -12.18
CA THR A 286 34.27 -11.18 -12.20
C THR A 286 35.33 -11.11 -11.11
N TYR A 287 36.41 -10.35 -11.32
CA TYR A 287 37.26 -9.95 -10.19
C TYR A 287 36.51 -8.98 -9.27
N SER A 288 36.96 -8.86 -8.02
CA SER A 288 36.39 -7.89 -7.07
C SER A 288 36.53 -6.45 -7.59
N ALA A 289 37.63 -6.10 -8.24
CA ALA A 289 37.79 -4.79 -8.89
C ALA A 289 36.77 -4.52 -10.02
N GLU A 290 36.46 -5.53 -10.84
CA GLU A 290 35.45 -5.40 -11.90
C GLU A 290 34.04 -5.24 -11.32
N PHE A 291 33.73 -6.02 -10.28
CA PHE A 291 32.47 -5.91 -9.55
C PHE A 291 32.29 -4.50 -8.95
N LEU A 292 33.33 -3.97 -8.31
CA LEU A 292 33.33 -2.59 -7.79
C LEU A 292 33.18 -1.55 -8.90
N LYS A 293 33.84 -1.76 -10.05
CA LYS A 293 33.73 -0.89 -11.21
C LYS A 293 32.29 -0.83 -11.75
N ILE A 294 31.56 -1.96 -11.74
CA ILE A 294 30.15 -1.99 -12.09
C ILE A 294 29.33 -1.18 -11.08
N ILE A 295 29.55 -1.35 -9.77
CA ILE A 295 28.87 -0.56 -8.73
C ILE A 295 29.14 0.93 -8.92
N ARG A 296 30.41 1.34 -9.08
CA ARG A 296 30.81 2.73 -9.34
C ARG A 296 30.16 3.31 -10.58
N LYS A 297 30.05 2.52 -11.66
CA LYS A 297 29.40 2.95 -12.90
C LYS A 297 27.90 3.17 -12.71
N LEU A 298 27.23 2.28 -11.98
CA LEU A 298 25.78 2.36 -11.74
C LEU A 298 25.42 3.41 -10.67
N TYR A 299 26.33 3.63 -9.72
CA TYR A 299 26.14 4.50 -8.55
C TYR A 299 27.37 5.41 -8.35
N PRO A 300 27.61 6.36 -9.27
CA PRO A 300 28.82 7.20 -9.24
C PRO A 300 28.89 8.11 -8.02
N ALA A 301 27.78 8.31 -7.30
CA ALA A 301 27.81 9.06 -6.05
C ALA A 301 28.37 8.25 -4.89
N LEU A 302 28.41 6.90 -4.93
CA LEU A 302 29.11 6.15 -3.88
C LEU A 302 30.61 6.45 -3.99
N ASN A 303 31.20 7.06 -2.95
CA ASN A 303 32.60 7.47 -2.90
C ASN A 303 33.55 6.26 -2.76
N LEU A 304 33.52 5.38 -3.76
CA LEU A 304 34.32 4.16 -3.86
C LEU A 304 35.67 4.48 -4.53
N PRO A 305 36.77 3.79 -4.16
CA PRO A 305 38.12 4.11 -4.62
C PRO A 305 38.23 4.06 -6.14
N GLU A 306 38.94 5.04 -6.71
CA GLU A 306 39.13 5.11 -8.16
C GLU A 306 40.08 4.04 -8.70
N LYS A 307 41.00 3.56 -7.86
CA LYS A 307 42.04 2.58 -8.17
C LYS A 307 41.99 1.43 -7.16
N CYS A 308 41.92 0.20 -7.67
CA CYS A 308 42.12 -1.01 -6.88
C CYS A 308 43.44 -1.66 -7.29
N GLU A 309 44.19 -2.25 -6.35
CA GLU A 309 45.48 -2.91 -6.66
C GLU A 309 45.34 -4.02 -7.72
N GLU A 310 44.17 -4.65 -7.81
CA GLU A 310 43.83 -5.67 -8.82
C GLU A 310 43.61 -5.13 -10.25
N GLU A 311 43.49 -3.81 -10.49
CA GLU A 311 43.30 -3.24 -11.84
C GLU A 311 44.50 -3.48 -12.78
N ASN A 312 45.64 -3.90 -12.24
CA ASN A 312 46.82 -4.31 -13.00
C ASN A 312 46.78 -5.77 -13.50
N ARG A 313 45.74 -6.56 -13.15
CA ARG A 313 45.57 -7.93 -13.65
C ARG A 313 45.00 -7.89 -15.08
N VAL A 314 45.85 -8.22 -16.06
CA VAL A 314 45.52 -8.16 -17.50
C VAL A 314 44.71 -9.37 -17.98
N SER A 315 44.67 -10.45 -17.20
CA SER A 315 44.06 -11.73 -17.59
C SER A 315 42.65 -11.89 -17.02
N PRO A 316 41.65 -12.36 -17.78
CA PRO A 316 40.27 -12.52 -17.31
C PRO A 316 40.14 -13.61 -16.23
N PRO A 317 39.09 -13.58 -15.38
CA PRO A 317 38.89 -14.61 -14.35
C PRO A 317 38.59 -15.98 -14.99
N SER A 318 38.88 -17.06 -14.26
CA SER A 318 38.47 -18.41 -14.67
C SER A 318 36.96 -18.46 -14.93
N GLN A 319 36.60 -19.05 -16.06
CA GLN A 319 35.20 -19.17 -16.46
C GLN A 319 34.58 -20.41 -15.84
N VAL A 320 33.35 -20.27 -15.36
CA VAL A 320 32.50 -21.41 -15.01
C VAL A 320 31.59 -21.69 -16.20
N SER A 321 31.63 -22.91 -16.71
CA SER A 321 30.71 -23.38 -17.74
C SER A 321 29.29 -23.34 -17.18
N ASN A 322 28.38 -22.70 -17.91
CA ASN A 322 26.96 -22.64 -17.59
C ASN A 322 26.09 -23.29 -18.68
N GLU A 323 26.70 -24.10 -19.57
CA GLU A 323 26.02 -24.72 -20.70
C GLU A 323 24.96 -25.73 -20.26
N ARG A 324 25.20 -26.51 -19.20
CA ARG A 324 24.17 -27.41 -18.65
C ARG A 324 22.99 -26.63 -18.06
N ALA A 325 23.25 -25.52 -17.36
CA ALA A 325 22.21 -24.66 -16.81
C ALA A 325 21.38 -24.00 -17.93
N LYS A 326 22.03 -23.48 -18.98
CA LYS A 326 21.34 -23.00 -20.19
C LYS A 326 20.54 -24.09 -20.87
N GLY A 327 21.04 -25.33 -20.86
CA GLY A 327 20.33 -26.52 -21.35
C GLY A 327 19.03 -26.84 -20.59
N LEU A 328 18.88 -26.38 -19.34
CA LEU A 328 17.60 -26.42 -18.61
C LEU A 328 16.63 -25.28 -19.00
N GLY A 329 17.05 -24.38 -19.88
CA GLY A 329 16.31 -23.18 -20.27
C GLY A 329 16.52 -21.99 -19.33
N ILE A 330 17.65 -21.93 -18.61
CA ILE A 330 18.00 -20.79 -17.77
C ILE A 330 18.63 -19.69 -18.61
N ASP A 331 17.96 -18.52 -18.64
CA ASP A 331 18.45 -17.29 -19.25
C ASP A 331 18.92 -16.34 -18.15
N PHE A 332 20.22 -16.37 -17.86
CA PHE A 332 20.81 -15.65 -16.74
C PHE A 332 20.58 -14.14 -16.84
N ILE A 333 20.16 -13.56 -15.71
CA ILE A 333 20.01 -12.11 -15.58
C ILE A 333 21.42 -11.47 -15.61
N PRO A 334 21.62 -10.39 -16.39
CA PRO A 334 22.91 -9.70 -16.46
C PRO A 334 23.36 -9.18 -15.09
N LEU A 335 24.66 -9.32 -14.82
CA LEU A 335 25.26 -8.93 -13.54
C LEU A 335 24.99 -7.46 -13.18
N GLU A 336 25.04 -6.54 -14.14
CA GLU A 336 24.72 -5.12 -13.92
C GLU A 336 23.29 -4.93 -13.41
N GLN A 337 22.33 -5.70 -13.92
CA GLN A 337 20.93 -5.62 -13.49
C GLN A 337 20.77 -6.20 -12.08
N THR A 338 21.46 -7.30 -11.78
CA THR A 338 21.48 -7.91 -10.45
C THR A 338 22.10 -6.95 -9.42
N ILE A 339 23.24 -6.34 -9.75
CA ILE A 339 23.91 -5.32 -8.90
C ILE A 339 23.02 -4.10 -8.70
N LEU A 340 22.39 -3.60 -9.76
CA LEU A 340 21.43 -2.50 -9.65
C LEU A 340 20.34 -2.85 -8.64
N THR A 341 19.73 -4.03 -8.76
CA THR A 341 18.63 -4.45 -7.89
C THR A 341 19.05 -4.57 -6.43
N ILE A 342 20.16 -5.27 -6.15
CA ILE A 342 20.62 -5.48 -4.77
C ILE A 342 21.12 -4.18 -4.12
N VAL A 343 21.93 -3.38 -4.81
CA VAL A 343 22.50 -2.15 -4.23
C VAL A 343 21.41 -1.13 -3.96
N THR A 344 20.42 -0.96 -4.85
CA THR A 344 19.33 -0.03 -4.52
C THR A 344 18.54 -0.52 -3.32
N PHE A 345 18.22 -1.82 -3.26
CA PHE A 345 17.52 -2.39 -2.11
C PHE A 345 18.29 -2.16 -0.80
N LEU A 346 19.61 -2.38 -0.81
CA LEU A 346 20.47 -2.14 0.35
C LEU A 346 20.49 -0.65 0.73
N LEU A 347 20.58 0.26 -0.23
CA LEU A 347 20.57 1.71 0.05
C LEU A 347 19.22 2.20 0.60
N MET A 348 18.10 1.67 0.09
CA MET A 348 16.76 2.00 0.60
C MET A 348 16.53 1.49 2.03
N ASN A 349 17.17 0.37 2.41
CA ASN A 349 17.03 -0.23 3.73
C ASN A 349 18.17 0.15 4.72
N ALA A 350 19.25 0.78 4.24
CA ALA A 350 20.36 1.25 5.06
C ALA A 350 20.18 2.67 5.60
N THR A 351 19.18 3.41 5.13
CA THR A 351 18.70 4.65 5.76
C THR A 351 17.71 4.27 6.86
N ASP A 352 18.00 4.65 8.10
CA ASP A 352 17.18 4.32 9.28
C ASP A 352 15.69 4.66 9.03
N ASP A 353 14.89 3.60 8.99
CA ASP A 353 13.42 3.57 8.85
C ASP A 353 12.88 4.18 7.54
N PRO A 354 12.69 3.36 6.47
CA PRO A 354 12.07 3.77 5.21
C PRO A 354 10.72 4.49 5.38
N LYS A 355 9.99 4.22 6.47
CA LYS A 355 8.72 4.89 6.77
C LYS A 355 8.89 6.39 7.03
N LYS A 356 10.06 6.84 7.53
CA LYS A 356 10.28 8.25 7.88
C LYS A 356 10.46 9.17 6.69
N THR A 357 10.84 8.68 5.52
CA THR A 357 11.16 9.52 4.35
C THR A 357 10.28 9.25 3.14
N GLU A 358 9.60 8.10 3.08
CA GLU A 358 8.70 7.72 1.98
C GLU A 358 7.60 8.77 1.73
N HIS A 359 7.01 9.29 2.80
CA HIS A 359 5.96 10.31 2.71
C HIS A 359 6.46 11.65 2.14
N LEU A 360 7.74 11.97 2.29
CA LEU A 360 8.34 13.18 1.72
C LEU A 360 8.57 13.01 0.21
N LEU A 361 9.00 11.82 -0.20
CA LEU A 361 9.22 11.48 -1.62
C LEU A 361 7.90 11.32 -2.39
N ALA A 362 6.80 11.10 -1.69
CA ALA A 362 5.45 11.06 -2.24
C ALA A 362 4.85 12.46 -2.54
N LEU A 363 5.47 13.55 -2.06
CA LEU A 363 4.98 14.91 -2.32
C LEU A 363 5.17 15.32 -3.78
N ASP A 364 4.22 16.10 -4.30
CA ASP A 364 4.23 16.55 -5.70
C ASP A 364 5.50 17.35 -6.04
N GLY A 365 6.23 16.87 -7.04
CA GLY A 365 7.49 17.46 -7.49
C GLY A 365 8.67 17.26 -6.52
N ALA A 366 8.53 16.43 -5.48
CA ALA A 366 9.65 16.07 -4.60
C ALA A 366 10.73 15.30 -5.35
N LYS A 367 10.36 14.39 -6.26
CA LYS A 367 11.32 13.61 -7.06
C LYS A 367 12.30 14.46 -7.88
N GLU A 368 11.89 15.68 -8.24
CA GLU A 368 12.68 16.59 -9.07
C GLU A 368 13.41 17.66 -8.26
N ARG A 369 12.93 18.00 -7.05
CA ARG A 369 13.35 19.19 -6.30
C ARG A 369 13.76 18.92 -4.85
N LEU A 370 13.44 17.74 -4.32
CA LEU A 370 13.75 17.37 -2.94
C LEU A 370 15.00 16.51 -2.92
N HIS A 371 16.04 17.04 -2.29
CA HIS A 371 17.23 16.32 -1.91
C HIS A 371 17.17 16.16 -0.40
N LEU A 372 17.05 14.93 0.08
CA LEU A 372 17.18 14.70 1.52
C LEU A 372 18.68 14.79 1.86
N PHE A 373 19.00 15.04 3.13
CA PHE A 373 20.28 15.16 3.87
C PHE A 373 20.27 14.15 5.02
N GLU A 374 21.28 13.30 5.22
CA GLU A 374 21.49 12.79 6.58
C GLU A 374 22.44 13.73 7.32
N ALA A 375 21.98 14.22 8.46
CA ALA A 375 22.73 15.07 9.35
C ALA A 375 22.33 14.79 10.80
N ASN A 376 23.28 14.96 11.72
CA ASN A 376 23.11 14.75 13.14
C ASN A 376 23.29 16.08 13.88
N LEU A 377 22.31 16.47 14.70
CA LEU A 377 22.34 17.71 15.48
C LEU A 377 23.58 17.83 16.37
N LEU A 378 24.03 16.72 16.94
CA LEU A 378 25.12 16.73 17.93
C LEU A 378 26.51 16.58 17.30
N GLU A 379 26.60 16.23 16.02
CA GLU A 379 27.88 16.14 15.31
C GLU A 379 28.22 17.50 14.69
N GLU A 380 29.40 18.01 15.03
CA GLU A 380 29.91 19.22 14.39
C GLU A 380 30.11 18.99 12.89
N GLU A 381 29.88 20.03 12.09
CA GLU A 381 30.04 20.01 10.63
C GLU A 381 29.09 19.09 9.85
N SER A 382 28.19 18.39 10.55
CA SER A 382 27.22 17.47 9.93
C SER A 382 26.31 18.15 8.91
N PHE A 383 26.11 19.47 9.03
CA PHE A 383 25.27 20.28 8.13
C PHE A 383 26.06 21.05 7.06
N ASP A 384 27.40 21.02 7.07
CA ASP A 384 28.22 21.87 6.19
C ASP A 384 27.97 21.58 4.70
N SER A 385 27.90 20.29 4.34
CA SER A 385 27.72 19.87 2.95
C SER A 385 26.34 20.20 2.39
N VAL A 386 25.29 20.09 3.21
CA VAL A 386 23.89 20.33 2.80
C VAL A 386 23.55 21.82 2.72
N ILE A 387 24.19 22.66 3.54
CA ILE A 387 23.92 24.11 3.56
C ILE A 387 24.62 24.83 2.40
N HIS A 388 25.68 24.25 1.85
CA HIS A 388 26.40 24.86 0.73
C HIS A 388 25.50 25.06 -0.50
N GLY A 389 25.39 26.30 -0.98
CA GLY A 389 24.55 26.65 -2.12
C GLY A 389 23.08 26.96 -1.78
N CYS A 390 22.66 26.81 -0.53
CA CYS A 390 21.30 27.20 -0.10
C CYS A 390 21.17 28.73 0.03
N ASP A 391 20.03 29.27 -0.43
CA ASP A 391 19.65 30.68 -0.23
C ASP A 391 19.14 30.98 1.19
N GLY A 392 18.70 29.95 1.91
CA GLY A 392 18.12 30.06 3.24
C GLY A 392 18.08 28.74 3.97
N VAL A 393 17.96 28.80 5.30
CA VAL A 393 17.89 27.61 6.15
C VAL A 393 16.67 27.69 7.07
N PHE A 394 15.85 26.65 7.08
CA PHE A 394 14.72 26.48 7.99
C PHE A 394 15.09 25.44 9.05
N HIS A 395 15.48 25.88 10.24
CA HIS A 395 15.89 25.00 11.33
C HIS A 395 14.68 24.64 12.20
N THR A 396 14.09 23.48 11.93
CA THR A 396 12.92 22.96 12.68
C THR A 396 13.29 21.83 13.64
N ALA A 397 14.53 21.34 13.60
CA ALA A 397 14.96 20.13 14.27
C ALA A 397 15.26 20.40 15.76
N SER A 398 14.54 19.71 16.65
CA SER A 398 14.73 19.80 18.10
C SER A 398 14.07 18.60 18.78
N PRO A 399 14.66 18.06 19.87
CA PRO A 399 14.02 16.98 20.63
C PRO A 399 12.74 17.43 21.34
N VAL A 400 11.81 16.50 21.53
CA VAL A 400 10.63 16.62 22.38
C VAL A 400 10.43 15.26 23.07
N PHE A 401 10.42 15.23 24.40
CA PHE A 401 10.27 13.99 25.19
C PHE A 401 9.21 14.15 26.29
N VAL A 402 8.40 13.12 26.49
CA VAL A 402 7.31 13.07 27.49
C VAL A 402 7.84 12.78 28.89
N SER A 403 8.90 11.96 28.99
CA SER A 403 9.55 11.58 30.25
C SER A 403 11.05 11.74 30.09
N VAL A 404 11.66 12.50 30.99
CA VAL A 404 13.05 12.94 30.88
C VAL A 404 13.76 12.58 32.17
N THR A 405 14.70 11.64 32.09
CA THR A 405 15.51 11.19 33.23
C THR A 405 16.82 11.97 33.34
N ASP A 406 17.31 12.48 32.21
CA ASP A 406 18.48 13.36 32.12
C ASP A 406 18.14 14.55 31.19
N PRO A 407 17.63 15.66 31.77
CA PRO A 407 17.25 16.85 31.01
C PRO A 407 18.38 17.46 30.21
N GLN A 408 19.60 17.36 30.73
CA GLN A 408 20.77 17.95 30.08
C GLN A 408 21.08 17.20 28.77
N ALA A 409 21.27 15.88 28.85
CA ALA A 409 21.64 15.08 27.68
C ALA A 409 20.50 14.90 26.67
N GLN A 410 19.24 14.86 27.14
CA GLN A 410 18.10 14.52 26.29
C GLN A 410 17.42 15.73 25.67
N LEU A 411 17.37 16.89 26.34
CA LEU A 411 16.65 18.07 25.85
C LEU A 411 17.55 19.28 25.63
N ILE A 412 18.29 19.69 26.66
CA ILE A 412 19.02 20.96 26.65
C ILE A 412 20.18 20.92 25.65
N ASP A 413 21.06 19.91 25.76
CA ASP A 413 22.21 19.79 24.89
C ASP A 413 21.82 19.65 23.41
N PRO A 414 20.89 18.75 23.01
CA PRO A 414 20.53 18.64 21.60
C PRO A 414 19.80 19.86 21.05
N ALA A 415 19.01 20.58 21.87
CA ALA A 415 18.36 21.83 21.43
C ALA A 415 19.39 22.96 21.24
N VAL A 416 20.28 23.18 22.22
CA VAL A 416 21.25 24.28 22.20
C VAL A 416 22.39 23.98 21.23
N LYS A 417 23.09 22.85 21.41
CA LYS A 417 24.24 22.48 20.57
C LYS A 417 23.80 22.22 19.13
N GLY A 418 22.66 21.57 18.93
CA GLY A 418 22.09 21.35 17.61
C GLY A 418 21.82 22.64 16.86
N THR A 419 21.18 23.61 17.52
CA THR A 419 20.92 24.93 16.91
C THR A 419 22.22 25.66 16.59
N LEU A 420 23.20 25.65 17.50
CA LEU A 420 24.50 26.27 17.25
C LEU A 420 25.27 25.59 16.12
N ASN A 421 25.21 24.26 16.00
CA ASN A 421 25.86 23.52 14.92
C ASN A 421 25.32 23.92 13.55
N VAL A 422 23.99 24.01 13.42
CA VAL A 422 23.35 24.49 12.18
C VAL A 422 23.77 25.93 11.86
N LEU A 423 23.77 26.82 12.85
CA LEU A 423 24.16 28.23 12.65
C LEU A 423 25.64 28.40 12.32
N ARG A 424 26.53 27.59 12.90
CA ARG A 424 27.96 27.55 12.54
C ARG A 424 28.15 27.12 11.10
N SER A 425 27.43 26.10 10.64
CA SER A 425 27.44 25.69 9.24
C SER A 425 26.90 26.78 8.31
N CYS A 426 25.87 27.53 8.73
CA CYS A 426 25.40 28.71 7.98
C CYS A 426 26.47 29.80 7.90
N ALA A 427 27.18 30.09 9.00
CA ALA A 427 28.21 31.12 9.04
C ALA A 427 29.44 30.81 8.15
N LYS A 428 29.65 29.55 7.79
CA LYS A 428 30.73 29.12 6.89
C LYS A 428 30.47 29.47 5.42
N VAL A 429 29.24 29.82 5.04
CA VAL A 429 28.87 30.06 3.64
C VAL A 429 28.23 31.44 3.45
N THR A 430 28.47 32.03 2.28
CA THR A 430 27.90 33.34 1.92
C THR A 430 26.58 33.23 1.14
N SER A 431 26.17 32.03 0.73
CA SER A 431 24.93 31.82 -0.04
C SER A 431 23.67 31.98 0.82
N VAL A 432 23.75 31.66 2.12
CA VAL A 432 22.59 31.72 3.03
C VAL A 432 22.30 33.19 3.37
N LYS A 433 21.13 33.66 2.92
CA LYS A 433 20.68 35.04 3.12
C LYS A 433 19.95 35.23 4.44
N ARG A 434 19.22 34.20 4.90
CA ARG A 434 18.42 34.23 6.13
C ARG A 434 18.26 32.85 6.72
N VAL A 435 18.26 32.77 8.04
CA VAL A 435 17.93 31.56 8.80
C VAL A 435 16.62 31.78 9.54
N VAL A 436 15.66 30.87 9.36
CA VAL A 436 14.39 30.85 10.08
C VAL A 436 14.41 29.68 11.06
N VAL A 437 14.33 29.96 12.36
CA VAL A 437 14.39 28.94 13.42
C VAL A 437 13.00 28.73 14.02
N THR A 438 12.59 27.47 14.14
CA THR A 438 11.39 27.09 14.90
C THR A 438 11.71 27.05 16.40
N SER A 439 11.27 28.07 17.12
CA SER A 439 11.27 28.11 18.58
C SER A 439 9.95 27.53 19.12
N SER A 440 9.41 28.05 20.22
CA SER A 440 8.13 27.62 20.79
C SER A 440 7.54 28.72 21.64
N MET A 441 6.21 28.77 21.80
CA MET A 441 5.60 29.60 22.84
C MET A 441 6.10 29.26 24.26
N ALA A 442 6.69 28.07 24.45
CA ALA A 442 7.38 27.68 25.69
C ALA A 442 8.62 28.56 26.01
N SER A 443 9.26 29.21 25.02
CA SER A 443 10.35 30.18 25.25
C SER A 443 9.85 31.61 25.52
N VAL A 444 8.53 31.82 25.56
CA VAL A 444 7.90 33.14 25.74
C VAL A 444 7.23 33.26 27.11
N LEU A 445 6.60 32.20 27.60
CA LEU A 445 5.57 32.27 28.65
C LEU A 445 6.02 31.82 30.05
N VAL A 446 7.09 31.05 30.17
CA VAL A 446 7.47 30.40 31.44
C VAL A 446 8.45 31.30 32.19
N ASN A 447 7.92 32.36 32.80
CA ASN A 447 8.73 33.39 33.49
C ASN A 447 8.16 33.81 34.87
N GLY A 448 7.27 33.01 35.44
CA GLY A 448 6.67 33.26 36.76
C GLY A 448 5.72 34.46 36.83
N LYS A 449 5.45 35.15 35.70
CA LYS A 449 4.47 36.24 35.65
C LYS A 449 3.04 35.69 35.69
N PRO A 450 2.11 36.35 36.40
CA PRO A 450 0.72 35.91 36.47
C PRO A 450 0.03 36.08 35.11
N LEU A 451 -0.46 34.98 34.56
CA LEU A 451 -1.21 34.93 33.30
C LEU A 451 -2.70 35.15 33.58
N ARG A 452 -3.16 36.40 33.48
CA ARG A 452 -4.54 36.82 33.72
C ARG A 452 -5.23 37.23 32.41
N PRO A 453 -6.57 37.26 32.34
CA PRO A 453 -7.30 37.57 31.10
C PRO A 453 -7.01 38.98 30.53
N ASP A 454 -6.58 39.92 31.37
CA ASP A 454 -6.19 41.28 31.01
C ASP A 454 -4.76 41.39 30.45
N VAL A 455 -3.98 40.30 30.49
CA VAL A 455 -2.61 40.25 29.98
C VAL A 455 -2.62 39.81 28.51
N VAL A 456 -1.97 40.61 27.67
CA VAL A 456 -1.64 40.26 26.28
C VAL A 456 -0.16 39.91 26.20
N VAL A 457 0.13 38.68 25.81
CA VAL A 457 1.49 38.17 25.58
C VAL A 457 1.85 38.45 24.14
N ASP A 458 3.05 38.97 23.89
CA ASP A 458 3.54 39.26 22.55
C ASP A 458 5.01 38.85 22.42
N GLU A 459 5.61 39.19 21.28
CA GLU A 459 6.97 38.79 20.95
C GLU A 459 8.07 39.45 21.80
N THR A 460 7.71 40.40 22.67
CA THR A 460 8.64 41.02 23.64
C THR A 460 8.83 40.16 24.89
N TRP A 461 7.96 39.18 25.12
CA TRP A 461 8.03 38.30 26.27
C TRP A 461 9.06 37.19 26.07
N PHE A 462 9.80 36.85 27.12
CA PHE A 462 10.75 35.76 27.14
C PHE A 462 10.51 34.92 28.41
N SER A 463 10.68 33.61 28.30
CA SER A 463 10.72 32.71 29.45
C SER A 463 11.98 32.98 30.27
N ASP A 464 11.90 32.75 31.57
CA ASP A 464 13.03 32.96 32.48
C ASP A 464 13.72 31.61 32.73
N ALA A 465 14.99 31.50 32.31
CA ALA A 465 15.72 30.24 32.38
C ALA A 465 15.90 29.75 33.84
N GLU A 466 16.19 30.66 34.78
CA GLU A 466 16.35 30.32 36.19
C GLU A 466 15.03 29.84 36.80
N TYR A 467 13.91 30.48 36.43
CA TYR A 467 12.58 30.05 36.81
C TYR A 467 12.25 28.68 36.23
N CYS A 468 12.52 28.45 34.94
CA CYS A 468 12.28 27.16 34.30
C CYS A 468 13.07 26.03 34.96
N GLU A 469 14.35 26.27 35.27
CA GLU A 469 15.21 25.31 35.97
C GLU A 469 14.69 25.03 37.38
N LYS A 470 14.34 26.08 38.14
CA LYS A 470 13.79 25.97 39.49
C LYS A 470 12.47 25.21 39.56
N THR A 471 11.62 25.35 38.54
CA THR A 471 10.32 24.64 38.47
C THR A 471 10.41 23.33 37.69
N GLU A 472 11.61 22.88 37.34
CA GLU A 472 11.85 21.66 36.55
C GLU A 472 11.09 21.64 35.21
N ALA A 473 10.86 22.82 34.63
CA ALA A 473 10.22 23.00 33.33
C ALA A 473 11.25 22.81 32.20
N TRP A 474 11.73 21.57 32.05
CA TRP A 474 12.89 21.24 31.22
C TRP A 474 12.73 21.53 29.72
N TYR A 475 11.54 21.29 29.15
CA TYR A 475 11.29 21.61 27.75
C TYR A 475 11.28 23.14 27.49
N PRO A 476 10.52 23.96 28.25
CA PRO A 476 10.66 25.41 28.22
C PRO A 476 12.10 25.90 28.40
N LEU A 477 12.84 25.36 29.36
CA LEU A 477 14.25 25.70 29.57
C LEU A 477 15.08 25.45 28.32
N SER A 478 14.98 24.26 27.72
CA SER A 478 15.75 23.89 26.52
C SER A 478 15.48 24.82 25.33
N LYS A 479 14.20 25.19 25.10
CA LYS A 479 13.80 26.10 24.01
C LYS A 479 14.26 27.54 24.26
N THR A 480 14.18 27.99 25.50
CA THR A 480 14.63 29.31 25.95
C THR A 480 16.12 29.46 25.70
N LEU A 481 16.93 28.53 26.22
CA LEU A 481 18.39 28.55 26.07
C LEU A 481 18.83 28.41 24.60
N ALA A 482 18.15 27.57 23.80
CA ALA A 482 18.47 27.41 22.38
C ALA A 482 18.19 28.68 21.58
N GLU A 483 17.09 29.38 21.86
CA GLU A 483 16.77 30.64 21.20
C GLU A 483 17.72 31.77 21.61
N GLU A 484 18.08 31.89 22.89
CA GLU A 484 19.08 32.86 23.36
C GLU A 484 20.44 32.64 22.69
N ALA A 485 20.88 31.38 22.64
CA ALA A 485 22.12 30.99 21.97
C ALA A 485 22.08 31.33 20.48
N ALA A 486 20.95 31.10 19.81
CA ALA A 486 20.76 31.43 18.40
C ALA A 486 20.84 32.93 18.14
N TRP A 487 20.13 33.76 18.91
CA TRP A 487 20.16 35.22 18.77
C TRP A 487 21.54 35.81 19.08
N LYS A 488 22.22 35.31 20.11
CA LYS A 488 23.57 35.72 20.46
C LYS A 488 24.54 35.39 19.31
N PHE A 489 24.55 34.15 18.86
CA PHE A 489 25.44 33.71 17.78
C PHE A 489 25.15 34.44 16.47
N GLY A 490 23.87 34.58 16.10
CA GLY A 490 23.46 35.28 14.88
C GLY A 490 23.89 36.74 14.88
N LYS A 491 23.75 37.44 16.01
CA LYS A 491 24.24 38.82 16.15
C LYS A 491 25.76 38.93 16.05
N GLU A 492 26.50 38.01 16.68
CA GLU A 492 27.96 37.99 16.65
C GLU A 492 28.53 37.67 15.27
N ASN A 493 27.81 36.89 14.45
CA ASN A 493 28.27 36.42 13.14
C ASN A 493 27.53 37.07 11.95
N GLY A 494 26.69 38.09 12.21
CA GLY A 494 25.98 38.82 11.16
C GLY A 494 24.94 37.99 10.39
N ILE A 495 24.36 36.97 11.01
CA ILE A 495 23.30 36.15 10.41
C ILE A 495 21.96 36.87 10.52
N ASP A 496 21.25 37.03 9.40
CA ASP A 496 19.86 37.47 9.40
C ASP A 496 18.97 36.35 9.93
N LEU A 497 18.48 36.50 11.16
CA LEU A 497 17.76 35.48 11.91
C LEU A 497 16.31 35.91 12.15
N VAL A 498 15.38 34.98 11.94
CA VAL A 498 13.97 35.11 12.32
C VAL A 498 13.55 33.90 13.14
N THR A 499 12.83 34.09 14.24
CA THR A 499 12.29 32.97 15.05
C THR A 499 10.77 32.92 15.02
N ILE A 500 10.25 31.72 14.78
CA ILE A 500 8.81 31.42 14.76
C ILE A 500 8.46 30.67 16.04
N HIS A 501 7.43 31.12 16.77
CA HIS A 501 7.01 30.55 18.05
C HIS A 501 5.63 29.93 17.91
N PRO A 502 5.54 28.69 17.41
CA PRO A 502 4.28 27.98 17.40
C PRO A 502 3.82 27.67 18.82
N GLY A 503 2.51 27.78 19.04
CA GLY A 503 1.84 27.20 20.19
C GLY A 503 1.65 25.67 20.06
N PHE A 504 0.54 25.16 20.56
CA PHE A 504 0.14 23.76 20.40
C PHE A 504 -0.28 23.49 18.94
N VAL A 505 0.60 22.83 18.18
CA VAL A 505 0.42 22.63 16.74
C VAL A 505 -0.56 21.49 16.46
N LEU A 506 -1.64 21.83 15.76
CA LEU A 506 -2.71 20.93 15.33
C LEU A 506 -2.81 20.93 13.80
N GLY A 507 -3.48 19.93 13.22
CA GLY A 507 -3.75 19.88 11.78
C GLY A 507 -3.16 18.66 11.08
N PRO A 508 -3.12 18.65 9.74
CA PRO A 508 -2.87 17.44 9.01
C PRO A 508 -1.44 16.92 9.16
N CYS A 509 -1.31 15.68 9.63
CA CYS A 509 -0.06 14.93 9.65
C CYS A 509 0.25 14.37 8.25
N LEU A 510 1.43 14.69 7.71
CA LEU A 510 1.94 14.15 6.44
C LEU A 510 2.83 12.92 6.66
N GLN A 511 3.36 12.73 7.86
CA GLN A 511 4.21 11.60 8.23
C GLN A 511 3.37 10.39 8.68
N PRO A 512 3.85 9.14 8.48
CA PRO A 512 3.10 7.93 8.82
C PRO A 512 3.11 7.58 10.31
N THR A 513 3.90 8.29 11.12
CA THR A 513 3.98 8.12 12.58
C THR A 513 3.24 9.25 13.29
N LEU A 514 2.62 8.94 14.44
CA LEU A 514 2.00 9.94 15.29
C LEU A 514 3.06 10.95 15.78
N ASN A 515 2.71 12.24 15.75
CA ASN A 515 3.51 13.27 16.43
C ASN A 515 3.02 13.45 17.88
N PHE A 516 3.82 14.11 18.71
CA PHE A 516 3.52 14.35 20.12
C PHE A 516 2.11 14.93 20.36
N THR A 517 1.71 15.97 19.61
CA THR A 517 0.39 16.61 19.80
C THR A 517 -0.77 15.69 19.39
N SER A 518 -0.55 14.83 18.40
CA SER A 518 -1.50 13.79 17.99
C SER A 518 -1.60 12.65 19.01
N GLU A 519 -0.50 12.26 19.65
CA GLU A 519 -0.50 11.29 20.75
C GLU A 519 -1.23 11.81 21.98
N GLU A 520 -1.03 13.09 22.34
CA GLU A 520 -1.77 13.75 23.42
C GLU A 520 -3.28 13.75 23.17
N ILE A 521 -3.73 14.10 21.96
CA ILE A 521 -5.15 14.04 21.58
C ILE A 521 -5.67 12.59 21.61
N LEU A 522 -4.86 11.64 21.16
CA LEU A 522 -5.23 10.22 21.19
C LEU A 522 -5.37 9.69 22.61
N ASN A 523 -4.48 10.06 23.52
CA ASN A 523 -4.52 9.70 24.93
C ASN A 523 -5.71 10.36 25.63
N LEU A 524 -6.03 11.60 25.27
CA LEU A 524 -7.24 12.29 25.71
C LEU A 524 -8.51 11.51 25.31
N ILE A 525 -8.57 11.06 24.06
CA ILE A 525 -9.70 10.26 23.56
C ILE A 525 -9.77 8.91 24.28
N LYS A 526 -8.63 8.22 24.46
CA LYS A 526 -8.55 6.90 25.12
C LYS A 526 -8.92 6.95 26.61
N SER A 527 -8.57 8.03 27.30
CA SER A 527 -8.90 8.23 28.72
C SER A 527 -10.31 8.77 28.95
N GLY A 528 -11.10 8.99 27.89
CA GLY A 528 -12.43 9.56 27.98
C GLY A 528 -12.47 11.00 28.52
N GLY A 529 -11.31 11.66 28.67
CA GLY A 529 -11.20 12.98 29.28
C GLY A 529 -11.03 13.00 30.81
N GLU A 530 -10.79 11.87 31.48
CA GLU A 530 -10.82 11.82 32.95
C GLU A 530 -9.65 12.55 33.66
N HIS A 531 -8.53 12.86 32.99
CA HIS A 531 -7.29 13.35 33.64
C HIS A 531 -6.68 14.60 32.97
N LEU A 532 -7.49 15.60 32.63
CA LEU A 532 -6.97 16.83 32.02
C LEU A 532 -6.42 17.81 33.07
N PRO A 533 -5.18 18.30 32.92
CA PRO A 533 -4.68 19.38 33.77
C PRO A 533 -5.43 20.69 33.47
N GLU A 534 -5.65 21.51 34.51
CA GLU A 534 -6.16 22.89 34.35
C GLU A 534 -5.09 23.77 33.68
N ALA A 535 -5.04 23.73 32.35
CA ALA A 535 -4.10 24.50 31.54
C ALA A 535 -4.80 25.22 30.37
N ILE A 536 -4.15 26.25 29.83
CA ILE A 536 -4.59 26.94 28.60
C ILE A 536 -3.73 26.42 27.44
N ASN A 537 -4.39 25.86 26.43
CA ASN A 537 -3.79 25.42 25.18
C ASN A 537 -3.79 26.55 24.16
N MET A 538 -2.63 26.86 23.60
CA MET A 538 -2.45 27.90 22.58
C MET A 538 -2.43 27.28 21.19
N ASN A 539 -3.59 26.97 20.64
CA ASN A 539 -3.70 26.17 19.42
C ASN A 539 -3.30 26.96 18.16
N VAL A 540 -2.62 26.29 17.23
CA VAL A 540 -2.28 26.83 15.89
C VAL A 540 -2.29 25.71 14.85
N ASP A 541 -2.73 26.00 13.63
CA ASP A 541 -2.70 25.02 12.54
C ASP A 541 -1.29 24.88 11.94
N VAL A 542 -0.85 23.65 11.69
CA VAL A 542 0.46 23.34 11.09
C VAL A 542 0.68 24.03 9.73
N ARG A 543 -0.39 24.30 8.97
CA ARG A 543 -0.32 25.03 7.70
C ARG A 543 -0.04 26.51 7.91
N ASP A 544 -0.59 27.11 8.97
CA ASP A 544 -0.27 28.49 9.36
C ASP A 544 1.19 28.60 9.79
N VAL A 545 1.67 27.60 10.55
CA VAL A 545 3.08 27.51 10.95
C VAL A 545 3.99 27.39 9.72
N ALA A 546 3.70 26.48 8.79
CA ALA A 546 4.48 26.32 7.56
C ALA A 546 4.47 27.58 6.70
N CYS A 547 3.30 28.21 6.54
CA CYS A 547 3.16 29.47 5.80
C CYS A 547 3.98 30.59 6.44
N ALA A 548 3.99 30.70 7.77
CA ALA A 548 4.78 31.69 8.49
C ALA A 548 6.29 31.49 8.32
N HIS A 549 6.78 30.25 8.27
CA HIS A 549 8.20 30.00 7.97
C HIS A 549 8.55 30.53 6.58
N ILE A 550 7.78 30.14 5.55
CA ILE A 550 8.02 30.59 4.17
C ILE A 550 7.96 32.12 4.07
N LYS A 551 6.92 32.75 4.62
CA LYS A 551 6.77 34.21 4.55
C LYS A 551 7.84 34.96 5.33
N ALA A 552 8.28 34.43 6.47
CA ALA A 552 9.40 34.99 7.22
C ALA A 552 10.70 34.96 6.41
N PHE A 553 10.86 33.97 5.53
CA PHE A 553 11.98 33.91 4.60
C PHE A 553 11.82 34.85 3.40
N GLU A 554 10.66 34.81 2.72
CA GLU A 554 10.42 35.52 1.47
C GLU A 554 10.27 37.04 1.63
N ILE A 555 9.73 37.51 2.76
CA ILE A 555 9.47 38.94 2.98
C ILE A 555 10.74 39.60 3.50
N PRO A 556 11.42 40.48 2.73
CA PRO A 556 12.72 41.02 3.14
C PRO A 556 12.65 41.82 4.45
N SER A 557 11.52 42.49 4.72
CA SER A 557 11.30 43.25 5.95
C SER A 557 10.93 42.41 7.18
N ALA A 558 10.71 41.10 7.02
CA ALA A 558 10.48 40.22 8.16
C ALA A 558 11.74 40.13 9.02
N SER A 559 11.59 40.27 10.33
CA SER A 559 12.72 40.31 11.26
C SER A 559 12.26 39.96 12.67
N GLY A 560 13.19 39.50 13.52
CA GLY A 560 12.89 39.28 14.94
C GLY A 560 12.05 38.02 15.19
N ARG A 561 11.12 38.13 16.13
CA ARG A 561 10.33 37.05 16.69
C ARG A 561 8.88 37.15 16.18
N TYR A 562 8.20 36.02 15.97
CA TYR A 562 6.78 35.96 15.62
C TYR A 562 6.05 34.92 16.47
N CYS A 563 5.02 35.33 17.22
CA CYS A 563 4.15 34.44 17.98
C CYS A 563 3.03 33.89 17.08
N LEU A 564 2.89 32.56 17.03
CA LEU A 564 1.86 31.91 16.23
C LEU A 564 0.89 31.14 17.11
N VAL A 565 -0.18 31.83 17.48
CA VAL A 565 -1.31 31.27 18.23
C VAL A 565 -2.60 31.69 17.54
N GLY A 566 -3.32 30.73 16.97
CA GLY A 566 -4.60 30.94 16.33
C GLY A 566 -5.72 31.12 17.36
N THR A 567 -5.83 30.22 18.34
CA THR A 567 -6.89 30.27 19.37
C THR A 567 -6.39 29.72 20.71
N SER A 568 -6.62 30.46 21.80
CA SER A 568 -6.38 29.97 23.16
C SER A 568 -7.65 29.33 23.74
N THR A 569 -7.56 28.11 24.25
CA THR A 569 -8.69 27.37 24.86
C THR A 569 -8.26 26.73 26.17
N TYR A 570 -9.16 26.55 27.13
CA TYR A 570 -8.86 25.72 28.30
C TYR A 570 -8.77 24.24 27.92
N SER A 571 -7.91 23.47 28.59
CA SER A 571 -7.81 22.02 28.41
C SER A 571 -9.16 21.33 28.63
N ALA A 572 -9.95 21.79 29.61
CA ALA A 572 -11.30 21.30 29.89
C ALA A 572 -12.31 21.56 28.75
N GLU A 573 -12.02 22.47 27.81
CA GLU A 573 -12.85 22.71 26.63
C GLU A 573 -12.55 21.73 25.49
N ALA A 574 -11.38 21.06 25.51
CA ALA A 574 -11.00 20.14 24.45
C ALA A 574 -11.99 18.97 24.27
N PRO A 575 -12.48 18.29 25.34
CA PRO A 575 -13.52 17.27 25.20
C PRO A 575 -14.83 17.81 24.63
N LYS A 576 -15.21 19.06 24.95
CA LYS A 576 -16.44 19.71 24.44
C LYS A 576 -16.32 19.98 22.94
N ILE A 577 -15.17 20.51 22.52
CA ILE A 577 -14.87 20.78 21.11
C ILE A 577 -14.83 19.46 20.33
N LEU A 578 -14.15 18.44 20.85
CA LEU A 578 -14.08 17.11 20.22
C LEU A 578 -15.43 16.41 20.18
N ARG A 579 -16.28 16.50 21.20
CA ARG A 579 -17.64 15.94 21.19
C ARG A 579 -18.53 16.66 20.18
N LYS A 580 -18.41 17.98 20.08
CA LYS A 580 -19.16 18.79 19.08
C LYS A 580 -18.77 18.44 17.65
N LEU A 581 -17.48 18.23 17.40
CA LEU A 581 -16.94 17.91 16.07
C LEU A 581 -17.06 16.42 15.75
N PHE A 582 -17.05 15.55 16.76
CA PHE A 582 -17.12 14.09 16.64
C PHE A 582 -18.05 13.49 17.71
N PRO A 583 -19.38 13.56 17.52
CA PRO A 583 -20.37 13.09 18.50
C PRO A 583 -20.28 11.60 18.85
N ALA A 584 -19.56 10.82 18.04
CA ALA A 584 -19.36 9.37 18.23
C ALA A 584 -18.23 9.01 19.22
N LEU A 585 -17.45 9.98 19.71
CA LEU A 585 -16.41 9.73 20.71
C LEU A 585 -17.04 9.59 22.10
N ASN A 586 -16.71 8.50 22.81
CA ASN A 586 -17.23 8.20 24.14
C ASN A 586 -16.47 9.00 25.23
N LEU A 587 -16.63 10.33 25.24
CA LEU A 587 -15.98 11.27 26.17
C LEU A 587 -16.92 11.57 27.36
N HIS A 588 -16.43 11.49 28.61
CA HIS A 588 -17.23 11.65 29.83
C HIS A 588 -17.97 13.00 29.91
N GLU A 589 -19.26 12.98 30.29
CA GLU A 589 -20.09 14.19 30.48
C GLU A 589 -19.69 15.01 31.71
N LYS A 590 -18.98 14.42 32.68
CA LYS A 590 -18.67 15.04 33.98
C LYS A 590 -17.74 16.27 33.95
N CYS A 591 -17.20 16.69 32.80
CA CYS A 591 -16.48 17.97 32.66
C CYS A 591 -17.42 19.19 32.52
N GLU A 592 -18.69 19.06 32.92
CA GLU A 592 -19.70 20.13 32.82
C GLU A 592 -19.85 20.97 34.09
N GLU A 593 -19.31 20.55 35.23
CA GLU A 593 -19.46 21.27 36.50
C GLU A 593 -18.11 21.49 37.18
N GLU A 594 -17.34 22.50 36.75
CA GLU A 594 -16.46 23.27 37.65
C GLU A 594 -15.97 24.57 36.97
N ASN A 595 -16.65 25.67 37.28
CA ASN A 595 -16.17 27.05 37.37
C ASN A 595 -14.98 27.51 36.48
N VAL A 596 -15.15 27.61 35.15
CA VAL A 596 -14.29 28.53 34.36
C VAL A 596 -14.89 29.93 34.41
N VAL A 597 -14.48 30.74 35.40
CA VAL A 597 -15.06 32.06 35.69
C VAL A 597 -14.42 33.19 34.87
N SER A 598 -13.34 32.93 34.12
CA SER A 598 -12.60 33.96 33.37
C SER A 598 -12.09 33.48 32.02
N PRO A 599 -12.05 34.33 30.97
CA PRO A 599 -11.48 33.98 29.66
C PRO A 599 -9.96 33.73 29.75
N PRO A 600 -9.37 32.93 28.84
CA PRO A 600 -7.93 32.70 28.82
C PRO A 600 -7.17 34.00 28.49
N TYR A 601 -5.92 34.11 28.95
CA TYR A 601 -5.03 35.20 28.55
C TYR A 601 -4.79 35.18 27.03
N GLN A 602 -4.48 36.35 26.46
CA GLN A 602 -4.41 36.52 25.02
C GLN A 602 -2.96 36.54 24.53
N VAL A 603 -2.74 36.06 23.30
CA VAL A 603 -1.47 36.23 22.58
C VAL A 603 -1.71 37.19 21.42
N SER A 604 -0.88 38.22 21.29
CA SER A 604 -0.96 39.19 20.20
C SER A 604 -0.76 38.48 18.87
N LYS A 605 -1.58 38.87 17.88
CA LYS A 605 -1.53 38.34 16.52
C LYS A 605 -1.04 39.38 15.52
N GLU A 606 -0.69 40.58 15.97
CA GLU A 606 -0.45 41.73 15.10
C GLU A 606 0.76 41.51 14.18
N ARG A 607 1.89 41.02 14.71
CA ARG A 607 3.08 40.75 13.89
C ARG A 607 2.87 39.59 12.93
N ALA A 608 2.22 38.51 13.38
CA ALA A 608 1.87 37.38 12.51
C ALA A 608 0.94 37.80 11.37
N LYS A 609 -0.09 38.62 11.66
CA LYS A 609 -0.95 39.23 10.64
C LYS A 609 -0.20 40.20 9.73
N GLY A 610 0.76 40.95 10.27
CA GLY A 610 1.66 41.81 9.49
C GLY A 610 2.55 41.02 8.53
N LEU A 611 2.88 39.76 8.85
CA LEU A 611 3.52 38.80 7.96
C LEU A 611 2.53 38.22 6.92
N GLY A 612 1.25 38.56 7.00
CA GLY A 612 0.19 38.09 6.13
C GLY A 612 -0.37 36.71 6.51
N ILE A 613 -0.21 36.29 7.76
CA ILE A 613 -0.81 35.04 8.25
C ILE A 613 -2.26 35.28 8.59
N ASP A 614 -3.15 34.51 7.96
CA ASP A 614 -4.56 34.44 8.33
C ASP A 614 -4.84 33.09 8.97
N PHE A 615 -4.99 33.11 10.29
CA PHE A 615 -5.05 31.90 11.10
C PHE A 615 -6.31 31.10 10.80
N ILE A 616 -6.12 29.81 10.54
CA ILE A 616 -7.22 28.87 10.32
C ILE A 616 -7.99 28.71 11.64
N PRO A 617 -9.32 28.94 11.66
CA PRO A 617 -10.13 28.75 12.86
C PRO A 617 -10.05 27.32 13.38
N LEU A 618 -10.05 27.14 14.70
CA LEU A 618 -9.91 25.84 15.35
C LEU A 618 -10.97 24.82 14.87
N GLU A 619 -12.18 25.28 14.55
CA GLU A 619 -13.28 24.44 14.02
C GLU A 619 -13.01 23.98 12.57
N MET A 620 -12.17 24.69 11.84
CA MET A 620 -11.75 24.35 10.48
C MET A 620 -10.48 23.48 10.44
N ILE A 621 -9.75 23.40 11.56
CA ILE A 621 -8.67 22.44 11.74
C ILE A 621 -9.25 21.01 11.74
N PHE A 622 -10.45 20.83 12.31
CA PHE A 622 -11.20 19.57 12.35
C PHE A 622 -12.56 19.71 11.63
N PRO A 623 -12.60 19.75 10.29
CA PRO A 623 -13.82 20.03 9.56
C PRO A 623 -14.85 18.90 9.73
N ASP A 624 -16.01 19.24 10.29
CA ASP A 624 -17.18 18.38 10.32
C ASP A 624 -17.79 18.23 8.90
N ASN A 625 -18.47 17.11 8.62
CA ASN A 625 -18.93 16.72 7.27
C ASN A 625 -19.77 17.79 6.54
N LYS A 626 -20.38 18.73 7.28
CA LYS A 626 -21.22 19.81 6.74
C LYS A 626 -20.46 21.10 6.40
N GLY A 627 -19.28 21.33 6.97
CA GLY A 627 -18.53 22.60 6.84
C GLY A 627 -17.73 22.73 5.54
N ALA A 628 -17.34 21.60 4.93
CA ALA A 628 -16.57 21.58 3.69
C ALA A 628 -17.32 22.16 2.47
N ARG A 629 -18.66 22.26 2.53
CA ARG A 629 -19.49 22.84 1.45
C ARG A 629 -19.57 24.38 1.47
N LYS A 630 -19.07 25.05 2.52
CA LYS A 630 -19.17 26.52 2.65
C LYS A 630 -17.84 27.26 2.75
N SER A 631 -16.70 26.57 2.72
CA SER A 631 -15.41 27.25 2.64
C SER A 631 -15.31 27.94 1.27
N ARG A 632 -15.44 29.27 1.25
CA ARG A 632 -14.95 30.06 0.13
C ARG A 632 -13.49 29.66 -0.10
N PRO A 633 -13.03 29.48 -1.36
CA PRO A 633 -11.61 29.37 -1.62
C PRO A 633 -10.96 30.62 -1.05
N TYR A 634 -10.07 30.43 -0.07
CA TYR A 634 -9.24 31.51 0.43
C TYR A 634 -8.47 32.05 -0.78
N GLN A 635 -8.77 33.29 -1.18
CA GLN A 635 -8.06 33.97 -2.25
C GLN A 635 -6.60 34.10 -1.82
N THR A 636 -5.72 33.31 -2.44
CA THR A 636 -4.29 33.53 -2.39
C THR A 636 -3.96 34.82 -3.11
N VAL A 637 -3.14 35.64 -2.44
CA VAL A 637 -2.50 36.80 -3.03
C VAL A 637 -1.67 36.33 -4.24
N THR A 638 -1.82 37.09 -5.31
CA THR A 638 -1.36 36.90 -6.69
C THR A 638 0.11 36.48 -6.83
N GLY A 639 0.39 35.41 -7.60
CA GLY A 639 1.71 35.23 -8.21
C GLY A 639 2.16 33.82 -8.58
N LEU A 640 1.61 32.75 -8.02
CA LEU A 640 2.02 31.36 -8.31
C LEU A 640 0.78 30.46 -8.45
N GLY A 641 0.83 29.55 -9.42
CA GLY A 641 -0.30 28.78 -9.94
C GLY A 641 -1.10 27.99 -8.90
N ILE A 642 -2.35 27.70 -9.28
CA ILE A 642 -3.38 27.05 -8.48
C ILE A 642 -2.96 25.60 -8.17
N TYR A 643 -2.68 25.28 -6.90
CA TYR A 643 -2.48 23.91 -6.41
C TYR A 643 -3.68 23.49 -5.52
N PRO A 644 -4.31 22.32 -5.75
CA PRO A 644 -5.38 21.82 -4.89
C PRO A 644 -4.78 21.28 -3.58
N LEU A 645 -4.90 22.05 -2.50
CA LEU A 645 -4.55 21.64 -1.14
C LEU A 645 -5.33 20.36 -0.73
N MET A 646 -4.61 19.34 -0.27
CA MET A 646 -5.19 18.21 0.46
C MET A 646 -6.06 18.75 1.61
N THR A 647 -7.35 18.42 1.59
CA THR A 647 -8.31 18.82 2.62
C THR A 647 -8.00 18.11 3.95
N CYS A 648 -8.04 18.86 5.06
CA CYS A 648 -7.85 18.46 6.47
C CYS A 648 -8.49 17.13 6.95
N HIS A 649 -9.38 16.54 6.16
CA HIS A 649 -10.18 15.38 6.53
C HIS A 649 -9.36 14.07 6.55
N ALA A 650 -8.28 13.96 5.76
CA ALA A 650 -7.48 12.73 5.62
C ALA A 650 -6.65 12.40 6.89
N SER A 651 -6.00 13.40 7.48
CA SER A 651 -5.06 13.17 8.58
C SER A 651 -5.70 12.89 9.93
N PHE A 652 -6.89 13.43 10.22
CA PHE A 652 -7.62 13.06 11.46
C PHE A 652 -8.37 11.73 11.32
N ARG A 653 -8.69 11.31 10.08
CA ARG A 653 -9.15 9.96 9.78
C ARG A 653 -8.11 8.90 10.10
N VAL A 654 -6.82 9.17 9.88
CA VAL A 654 -5.71 8.30 10.33
C VAL A 654 -5.71 8.16 11.86
N LEU A 655 -5.91 9.26 12.59
CA LEU A 655 -6.02 9.23 14.05
C LEU A 655 -7.24 8.40 14.52
N LEU A 656 -8.41 8.60 13.90
CA LEU A 656 -9.63 7.81 14.16
C LEU A 656 -9.49 6.34 13.74
N ASN A 657 -8.72 6.04 12.70
CA ASN A 657 -8.42 4.68 12.26
C ASN A 657 -7.46 3.98 13.25
N MET A 658 -6.55 4.73 13.88
CA MET A 658 -5.69 4.23 14.97
C MET A 658 -6.44 4.02 16.30
N VAL A 659 -7.49 4.83 16.58
CA VAL A 659 -8.44 4.56 17.69
C VAL A 659 -9.27 3.31 17.40
N LYS A 660 -9.71 3.13 16.15
CA LYS A 660 -10.49 1.96 15.72
C LYS A 660 -9.67 0.69 15.58
N SER A 661 -8.35 0.77 15.36
CA SER A 661 -7.47 -0.41 15.31
C SER A 661 -7.23 -1.07 16.66
N SER A 662 -7.68 -0.45 17.76
CA SER A 662 -7.80 -1.10 19.08
C SER A 662 -9.09 -1.91 19.25
N ASP A 663 -9.98 -1.92 18.25
CA ASP A 663 -11.16 -2.77 18.19
C ASP A 663 -11.04 -3.69 16.94
N PRO A 664 -11.04 -5.03 17.06
CA PRO A 664 -10.64 -5.94 15.98
C PRO A 664 -11.48 -5.94 14.68
N ASP A 665 -12.46 -5.05 14.53
CA ASP A 665 -13.65 -5.31 13.70
C ASP A 665 -13.98 -4.30 12.58
N THR A 666 -13.11 -3.36 12.18
CA THR A 666 -13.45 -2.48 11.02
C THR A 666 -12.32 -2.20 10.02
N ASN A 667 -12.46 -2.78 8.83
CA ASN A 667 -11.53 -2.74 7.69
C ASN A 667 -11.85 -1.56 6.73
N LEU A 668 -11.47 -0.32 7.09
CA LEU A 668 -11.76 0.89 6.29
C LEU A 668 -10.58 1.39 5.43
N SER A 669 -9.35 0.89 5.60
CA SER A 669 -8.14 1.44 4.96
C SER A 669 -7.92 1.06 3.48
N ALA A 670 -8.53 -0.04 3.01
CA ALA A 670 -8.30 -0.55 1.66
C ALA A 670 -8.92 0.34 0.57
N TYR A 671 -10.06 0.98 0.85
CA TYR A 671 -10.81 1.77 -0.12
C TYR A 671 -10.16 3.13 -0.45
N GLU A 672 -9.55 3.78 0.54
CA GLU A 672 -8.94 5.12 0.35
C GLU A 672 -7.61 5.02 -0.41
N THR A 673 -6.86 3.96 -0.16
CA THR A 673 -5.61 3.62 -0.87
C THR A 673 -5.86 3.33 -2.36
N GLN A 674 -7.00 2.71 -2.70
CA GLN A 674 -7.39 2.45 -4.09
C GLN A 674 -7.70 3.76 -4.85
N ARG A 675 -8.33 4.73 -4.18
CA ARG A 675 -8.65 6.06 -4.74
C ARG A 675 -7.41 6.88 -5.11
N GLU A 676 -6.35 6.77 -4.31
CA GLU A 676 -5.08 7.46 -4.57
C GLU A 676 -4.25 6.78 -5.68
N ARG A 677 -4.29 5.44 -5.75
CA ARG A 677 -3.70 4.68 -6.87
C ARG A 677 -4.37 4.96 -8.22
N GLU A 678 -5.65 5.33 -8.22
CA GLU A 678 -6.40 5.64 -9.44
C GLU A 678 -6.13 7.04 -9.99
N ARG A 679 -5.79 8.04 -9.16
CA ARG A 679 -5.31 9.36 -9.61
C ARG A 679 -3.97 9.28 -10.36
N GLY A 680 -3.11 8.32 -10.00
CA GLY A 680 -1.82 8.12 -10.67
C GLY A 680 -1.89 7.52 -12.09
N ARG A 681 -3.06 7.06 -12.56
CA ARG A 681 -3.24 6.46 -13.90
C ARG A 681 -3.83 7.42 -14.94
N GLU A 682 -3.85 8.72 -14.66
CA GLU A 682 -4.50 9.78 -15.45
C GLU A 682 -3.96 9.99 -16.89
N MET A 683 -2.85 9.35 -17.30
CA MET A 683 -2.19 9.66 -18.58
C MET A 683 -2.60 8.81 -19.82
N SER A 684 -3.51 7.83 -19.72
CA SER A 684 -3.96 7.06 -20.92
C SER A 684 -5.39 7.35 -21.40
N ALA A 685 -6.18 8.11 -20.62
CA ALA A 685 -7.61 8.32 -20.86
C ALA A 685 -8.00 9.73 -21.35
N ALA A 686 -7.09 10.71 -21.26
CA ALA A 686 -7.35 12.08 -21.71
C ALA A 686 -7.74 12.10 -23.19
N GLY A 687 -8.98 12.47 -23.49
CA GLY A 687 -9.51 12.67 -24.84
C GLY A 687 -10.43 11.59 -25.41
N LYS A 688 -10.73 10.50 -24.67
CA LYS A 688 -11.73 9.51 -25.12
C LYS A 688 -13.16 9.98 -24.86
N VAL A 689 -14.08 9.64 -25.77
CA VAL A 689 -15.49 10.02 -25.69
C VAL A 689 -16.32 8.76 -25.43
N VAL A 690 -17.19 8.77 -24.41
CA VAL A 690 -18.03 7.62 -24.08
C VAL A 690 -19.48 8.02 -23.89
N CYS A 691 -20.41 7.12 -24.26
CA CYS A 691 -21.83 7.33 -24.04
C CYS A 691 -22.27 6.58 -22.77
N VAL A 692 -22.98 7.25 -21.87
CA VAL A 692 -23.64 6.62 -20.72
C VAL A 692 -25.15 6.78 -20.88
N THR A 693 -25.83 5.67 -21.12
CA THR A 693 -27.29 5.70 -21.27
C THR A 693 -27.97 5.75 -19.91
N GLY A 694 -29.03 6.56 -19.77
CA GLY A 694 -29.76 6.69 -18.51
C GLY A 694 -28.90 7.30 -17.40
N ALA A 695 -28.05 8.26 -17.76
CA ALA A 695 -27.01 8.85 -16.92
C ALA A 695 -27.49 9.37 -15.55
N SER A 696 -28.75 9.80 -15.47
CA SER A 696 -29.40 10.24 -14.23
C SER A 696 -29.74 9.12 -13.23
N GLY A 697 -29.55 7.85 -13.60
CA GLY A 697 -29.79 6.69 -12.76
C GLY A 697 -28.76 6.52 -11.65
N TYR A 698 -29.03 5.63 -10.69
CA TYR A 698 -28.21 5.44 -9.50
C TYR A 698 -26.77 5.00 -9.81
N ILE A 699 -26.59 3.86 -10.48
CA ILE A 699 -25.27 3.37 -10.92
C ILE A 699 -24.66 4.34 -11.94
N ALA A 700 -25.48 4.83 -12.85
CA ALA A 700 -25.06 5.67 -13.96
C ALA A 700 -24.46 7.00 -13.49
N SER A 701 -25.02 7.63 -12.45
CA SER A 701 -24.51 8.90 -11.92
C SER A 701 -23.11 8.73 -11.33
N TRP A 702 -22.85 7.61 -10.65
CA TRP A 702 -21.51 7.28 -10.17
C TRP A 702 -20.55 6.97 -11.30
N LEU A 703 -21.01 6.26 -12.33
CA LEU A 703 -20.23 5.99 -13.53
C LEU A 703 -19.84 7.29 -14.26
N VAL A 704 -20.77 8.21 -14.46
CA VAL A 704 -20.51 9.55 -15.03
C VAL A 704 -19.47 10.29 -14.19
N LYS A 705 -19.66 10.33 -12.86
CA LYS A 705 -18.69 10.97 -11.96
C LYS A 705 -17.29 10.37 -12.16
N LEU A 706 -17.16 9.05 -12.09
CA LEU A 706 -15.88 8.36 -12.16
C LEU A 706 -15.21 8.45 -13.54
N LEU A 707 -15.99 8.57 -14.62
CA LEU A 707 -15.50 8.84 -15.97
C LEU A 707 -14.99 10.28 -16.10
N LEU A 708 -15.73 11.26 -15.56
CA LEU A 708 -15.30 12.66 -15.52
C LEU A 708 -14.03 12.81 -14.68
N ASP A 709 -13.95 12.19 -13.51
CA ASP A 709 -12.73 12.19 -12.68
C ASP A 709 -11.51 11.63 -13.44
N ARG A 710 -11.72 10.67 -14.36
CA ARG A 710 -10.67 10.02 -15.19
C ARG A 710 -10.35 10.74 -16.50
N GLY A 711 -10.88 11.94 -16.74
CA GLY A 711 -10.56 12.71 -17.95
C GLY A 711 -11.40 12.38 -19.19
N TYR A 712 -12.40 11.49 -19.12
CA TYR A 712 -13.28 11.19 -20.26
C TYR A 712 -14.21 12.35 -20.60
N THR A 713 -14.59 12.44 -21.88
CA THR A 713 -15.76 13.21 -22.32
C THR A 713 -16.98 12.29 -22.30
N VAL A 714 -18.02 12.66 -21.58
CA VAL A 714 -19.21 11.83 -21.36
C VAL A 714 -20.41 12.41 -22.10
N LYS A 715 -20.93 11.65 -23.06
CA LYS A 715 -22.24 11.86 -23.67
C LYS A 715 -23.29 11.15 -22.82
N ALA A 716 -24.04 11.90 -22.04
CA ALA A 716 -24.99 11.40 -21.05
C ALA A 716 -26.42 11.46 -21.57
N THR A 717 -27.10 10.32 -21.68
CA THR A 717 -28.51 10.33 -22.09
C THR A 717 -29.46 10.44 -20.90
N VAL A 718 -30.47 11.30 -21.04
CA VAL A 718 -31.58 11.45 -20.09
C VAL A 718 -32.90 11.49 -20.86
N ARG A 719 -34.03 11.19 -20.21
CA ARG A 719 -35.35 11.17 -20.88
C ARG A 719 -35.88 12.56 -21.21
N SER A 720 -35.46 13.57 -20.45
CA SER A 720 -35.87 14.96 -20.64
C SER A 720 -34.75 15.86 -20.14
N LEU A 721 -34.30 16.77 -21.00
CA LEU A 721 -33.31 17.79 -20.61
C LEU A 721 -33.89 18.85 -19.67
N ASN A 722 -35.22 18.97 -19.67
CA ASN A 722 -35.98 19.97 -18.92
C ASN A 722 -36.35 19.50 -17.51
N ASP A 723 -35.93 18.31 -17.06
CA ASP A 723 -36.13 17.84 -15.69
C ASP A 723 -34.85 18.09 -14.85
N PRO A 724 -34.84 19.11 -13.98
CA PRO A 724 -33.67 19.45 -13.17
C PRO A 724 -33.25 18.28 -12.25
N LYS A 725 -34.20 17.43 -11.82
CA LYS A 725 -33.89 16.25 -11.00
C LYS A 725 -33.06 15.20 -11.73
N LYS A 726 -32.96 15.31 -13.06
CA LYS A 726 -32.20 14.39 -13.92
C LYS A 726 -30.87 14.98 -14.36
N THR A 727 -30.71 16.30 -14.35
CA THR A 727 -29.56 16.99 -14.94
C THR A 727 -28.70 17.74 -13.90
N GLU A 728 -29.30 18.38 -12.89
CA GLU A 728 -28.56 19.26 -11.96
C GLU A 728 -27.47 18.53 -11.16
N HIS A 729 -27.76 17.32 -10.66
CA HIS A 729 -26.79 16.56 -9.87
C HIS A 729 -25.59 16.07 -10.69
N LEU A 730 -25.76 15.93 -12.01
CA LEU A 730 -24.69 15.58 -12.94
C LEU A 730 -23.91 16.83 -13.38
N LEU A 731 -24.60 17.96 -13.59
CA LEU A 731 -23.97 19.26 -13.87
C LEU A 731 -23.13 19.78 -12.70
N ALA A 732 -23.46 19.37 -11.48
CA ALA A 732 -22.73 19.70 -10.28
C ALA A 732 -21.44 18.86 -10.08
N LEU A 733 -21.17 17.88 -10.95
CA LEU A 733 -19.95 17.07 -10.87
C LEU A 733 -18.73 17.84 -11.38
N ASP A 734 -17.57 17.56 -10.78
CA ASP A 734 -16.30 18.13 -11.23
C ASP A 734 -15.99 17.70 -12.68
N GLY A 735 -15.57 18.65 -13.51
CA GLY A 735 -15.31 18.43 -14.94
C GLY A 735 -16.56 18.36 -15.84
N ALA A 736 -17.77 18.46 -15.27
CA ALA A 736 -19.00 18.37 -16.05
C ALA A 736 -19.17 19.55 -17.03
N LYS A 737 -18.76 20.76 -16.63
CA LYS A 737 -18.89 21.96 -17.47
C LYS A 737 -18.10 21.83 -18.78
N GLU A 738 -16.95 21.16 -18.73
CA GLU A 738 -16.05 21.01 -19.87
C GLU A 738 -16.34 19.74 -20.68
N ARG A 739 -16.76 18.65 -20.02
CA ARG A 739 -16.73 17.30 -20.59
C ARG A 739 -18.03 16.50 -20.49
N LEU A 740 -19.10 17.06 -19.92
CA LEU A 740 -20.42 16.42 -19.89
C LEU A 740 -21.35 17.02 -20.95
N HIS A 741 -21.88 16.19 -21.84
CA HIS A 741 -22.82 16.59 -22.88
C HIS A 741 -24.11 15.79 -22.76
N PHE A 742 -25.23 16.47 -22.59
CA PHE A 742 -26.53 15.80 -22.48
C PHE A 742 -27.17 15.54 -23.84
N PHE A 743 -27.83 14.39 -23.93
CA PHE A 743 -28.68 14.01 -25.05
C PHE A 743 -30.03 13.55 -24.51
N GLU A 744 -31.11 14.03 -25.13
CA GLU A 744 -32.43 13.49 -24.86
C GLU A 744 -32.57 12.16 -25.61
N ALA A 745 -32.87 11.07 -24.89
CA ALA A 745 -33.06 9.75 -25.52
C ALA A 745 -34.07 8.89 -24.76
N ASN A 746 -34.83 8.09 -25.51
CA ASN A 746 -35.86 7.19 -25.00
C ASN A 746 -35.60 5.75 -25.46
N LEU A 747 -35.65 4.80 -24.51
CA LEU A 747 -35.39 3.38 -24.78
C LEU A 747 -36.35 2.76 -25.80
N VAL A 748 -37.61 3.21 -25.85
CA VAL A 748 -38.60 2.61 -26.74
C VAL A 748 -38.67 3.25 -28.13
N GLU A 749 -37.95 4.35 -28.32
CA GLU A 749 -37.88 5.05 -29.61
C GLU A 749 -36.65 4.58 -30.37
N GLU A 750 -36.86 4.11 -31.60
CA GLU A 750 -35.76 3.75 -32.49
C GLU A 750 -34.95 5.01 -32.85
N GLU A 751 -33.64 4.84 -33.08
CA GLU A 751 -32.70 5.92 -33.47
C GLU A 751 -32.45 7.01 -32.41
N SER A 752 -33.17 6.97 -31.29
CA SER A 752 -33.09 7.95 -30.20
C SER A 752 -31.69 8.06 -29.57
N PHE A 753 -30.82 7.05 -29.73
CA PHE A 753 -29.46 7.03 -29.21
C PHE A 753 -28.39 7.36 -30.25
N ASP A 754 -28.73 7.51 -31.53
CA ASP A 754 -27.75 7.65 -32.62
C ASP A 754 -26.82 8.85 -32.40
N SER A 755 -27.39 10.01 -32.04
CA SER A 755 -26.60 11.23 -31.77
C SER A 755 -25.70 11.11 -30.54
N ALA A 756 -26.16 10.37 -29.53
CA ALA A 756 -25.42 10.18 -28.29
C ALA A 756 -24.26 9.19 -28.46
N VAL A 757 -24.39 8.23 -29.37
CA VAL A 757 -23.40 7.17 -29.63
C VAL A 757 -22.39 7.58 -30.71
N ASP A 758 -22.77 8.47 -31.63
CA ASP A 758 -21.88 8.97 -32.68
C ASP A 758 -20.56 9.54 -32.11
N GLY A 759 -19.44 9.13 -32.67
CA GLY A 759 -18.10 9.55 -32.23
C GLY A 759 -17.65 9.04 -30.85
N CYS A 760 -18.42 8.17 -30.19
CA CYS A 760 -17.98 7.53 -28.94
C CYS A 760 -17.02 6.36 -29.22
N ASP A 761 -16.01 6.23 -28.38
CA ASP A 761 -15.11 5.07 -28.27
C ASP A 761 -15.80 3.86 -27.60
N GLY A 762 -16.81 4.11 -26.77
CA GLY A 762 -17.50 3.08 -26.00
C GLY A 762 -18.86 3.52 -25.48
N VAL A 763 -19.71 2.54 -25.18
CA VAL A 763 -21.05 2.77 -24.65
C VAL A 763 -21.28 1.97 -23.37
N PHE A 764 -21.74 2.65 -22.33
CA PHE A 764 -22.20 2.06 -21.09
C PHE A 764 -23.73 2.03 -21.08
N HIS A 765 -24.30 0.84 -21.33
CA HIS A 765 -25.74 0.66 -21.35
C HIS A 765 -26.28 0.32 -19.95
N THR A 766 -26.67 1.35 -19.20
CA THR A 766 -27.24 1.20 -17.85
C THR A 766 -28.77 1.38 -17.80
N ALA A 767 -29.33 1.98 -18.85
CA ALA A 767 -30.74 2.34 -18.90
C ALA A 767 -31.64 1.10 -19.04
N SER A 768 -32.46 0.83 -18.03
CA SER A 768 -33.40 -0.29 -18.04
C SER A 768 -34.53 -0.03 -17.03
N PRO A 769 -35.77 -0.48 -17.28
CA PRO A 769 -36.86 -0.39 -16.30
C PRO A 769 -36.57 -1.26 -15.06
N VAL A 770 -36.94 -0.76 -13.88
CA VAL A 770 -36.83 -1.50 -12.61
C VAL A 770 -38.14 -1.34 -11.84
N TYR A 771 -39.02 -2.32 -11.97
CA TYR A 771 -40.32 -2.38 -11.29
C TYR A 771 -40.48 -3.75 -10.62
N LEU A 772 -40.81 -3.77 -9.33
CA LEU A 772 -41.10 -5.01 -8.59
C LEU A 772 -42.57 -5.41 -8.64
N SER A 773 -43.45 -4.45 -8.96
CA SER A 773 -44.89 -4.66 -9.10
C SER A 773 -45.32 -4.01 -10.41
N VAL A 774 -45.93 -4.81 -11.29
CA VAL A 774 -46.37 -4.43 -12.63
C VAL A 774 -47.74 -5.04 -12.88
N THR A 775 -48.62 -4.30 -13.56
CA THR A 775 -49.96 -4.80 -13.89
C THR A 775 -49.93 -5.54 -15.23
N ASP A 776 -49.22 -4.98 -16.21
CA ASP A 776 -48.87 -5.64 -17.47
C ASP A 776 -47.34 -5.85 -17.55
N PRO A 777 -46.82 -7.02 -17.13
CA PRO A 777 -45.39 -7.32 -17.18
C PRO A 777 -44.78 -7.22 -18.57
N GLN A 778 -45.56 -7.50 -19.62
CA GLN A 778 -45.05 -7.48 -20.99
C GLN A 778 -44.79 -6.04 -21.42
N ALA A 779 -45.80 -5.16 -21.32
CA ALA A 779 -45.69 -3.79 -21.77
C ALA A 779 -44.84 -2.89 -20.85
N GLU A 780 -44.88 -3.11 -19.54
CA GLU A 780 -44.25 -2.22 -18.55
C GLU A 780 -42.78 -2.57 -18.27
N LEU A 781 -42.36 -3.82 -18.49
CA LEU A 781 -41.06 -4.31 -18.03
C LEU A 781 -40.27 -5.10 -19.09
N ILE A 782 -40.86 -6.15 -19.66
CA ILE A 782 -40.16 -7.05 -20.61
C ILE A 782 -39.86 -6.32 -21.92
N ASP A 783 -40.88 -5.75 -22.57
CA ASP A 783 -40.73 -5.06 -23.85
C ASP A 783 -39.75 -3.88 -23.76
N PRO A 784 -39.87 -2.96 -22.76
CA PRO A 784 -38.94 -1.84 -22.67
C PRO A 784 -37.50 -2.26 -22.36
N ALA A 785 -37.28 -3.34 -21.60
CA ALA A 785 -35.94 -3.86 -21.31
C ALA A 785 -35.28 -4.45 -22.57
N VAL A 786 -36.00 -5.32 -23.29
CA VAL A 786 -35.48 -5.98 -24.49
C VAL A 786 -35.33 -5.00 -25.64
N LYS A 787 -36.39 -4.25 -25.97
CA LYS A 787 -36.37 -3.26 -27.07
C LYS A 787 -35.38 -2.14 -26.78
N GLY A 788 -35.33 -1.66 -25.55
CA GLY A 788 -34.37 -0.65 -25.12
C GLY A 788 -32.92 -1.08 -25.31
N THR A 789 -32.60 -2.32 -24.92
CA THR A 789 -31.25 -2.87 -25.10
C THR A 789 -30.90 -2.99 -26.59
N LEU A 790 -31.82 -3.51 -27.40
CA LEU A 790 -31.62 -3.65 -28.84
C LEU A 790 -31.51 -2.30 -29.55
N ASN A 791 -32.28 -1.29 -29.16
CA ASN A 791 -32.22 0.05 -29.75
C ASN A 791 -30.86 0.70 -29.53
N VAL A 792 -30.30 0.60 -28.32
CA VAL A 792 -28.94 1.09 -28.05
C VAL A 792 -27.90 0.33 -28.87
N LEU A 793 -28.00 -1.00 -28.94
CA LEU A 793 -27.06 -1.80 -29.74
C LEU A 793 -27.17 -1.54 -31.25
N ARG A 794 -28.38 -1.27 -31.77
CA ARG A 794 -28.57 -0.83 -33.16
C ARG A 794 -27.89 0.49 -33.43
N SER A 795 -28.01 1.47 -32.53
CA SER A 795 -27.27 2.74 -32.64
C SER A 795 -25.76 2.52 -32.62
N CYS A 796 -25.26 1.62 -31.77
CA CYS A 796 -23.84 1.24 -31.78
C CYS A 796 -23.41 0.59 -33.10
N ALA A 797 -24.23 -0.30 -33.68
CA ALA A 797 -23.92 -0.97 -34.94
C ALA A 797 -23.86 -0.01 -36.15
N LYS A 798 -24.51 1.15 -36.07
CA LYS A 798 -24.48 2.18 -37.12
C LYS A 798 -23.14 2.91 -37.22
N VAL A 799 -22.29 2.84 -36.19
CA VAL A 799 -21.04 3.63 -36.11
C VAL A 799 -19.82 2.73 -35.88
N SER A 800 -18.74 3.00 -36.59
CA SER A 800 -17.48 2.24 -36.43
C SER A 800 -16.60 2.72 -35.28
N SER A 801 -16.95 3.84 -34.63
CA SER A 801 -16.16 4.43 -33.55
C SER A 801 -16.26 3.64 -32.24
N VAL A 802 -17.40 2.97 -32.01
CA VAL A 802 -17.67 2.23 -30.78
C VAL A 802 -16.89 0.92 -30.81
N LYS A 803 -15.94 0.80 -29.88
CA LYS A 803 -15.05 -0.37 -29.78
C LYS A 803 -15.62 -1.46 -28.87
N ARG A 804 -16.38 -1.06 -27.85
CA ARG A 804 -16.95 -1.96 -26.85
C ARG A 804 -18.22 -1.38 -26.24
N VAL A 805 -19.19 -2.24 -25.96
CA VAL A 805 -20.40 -1.90 -25.21
C VAL A 805 -20.41 -2.69 -23.90
N VAL A 806 -20.45 -1.98 -22.77
CA VAL A 806 -20.57 -2.55 -21.43
C VAL A 806 -22.01 -2.41 -20.97
N VAL A 807 -22.70 -3.51 -20.73
CA VAL A 807 -24.12 -3.56 -20.41
C VAL A 807 -24.34 -3.89 -18.94
N THR A 808 -25.17 -3.09 -18.25
CA THR A 808 -25.62 -3.39 -16.89
C THR A 808 -26.77 -4.39 -16.91
N SER A 809 -26.43 -5.66 -16.71
CA SER A 809 -27.40 -6.73 -16.45
C SER A 809 -27.71 -6.83 -14.94
N SER A 810 -27.90 -8.02 -14.38
CA SER A 810 -28.19 -8.22 -12.95
C SER A 810 -27.93 -9.66 -12.52
N MET A 811 -27.71 -9.91 -11.22
CA MET A 811 -27.82 -11.26 -10.65
C MET A 811 -29.23 -11.88 -10.88
N ALA A 812 -30.23 -11.08 -11.21
CA ALA A 812 -31.56 -11.53 -11.62
C ALA A 812 -31.56 -12.37 -12.93
N SER A 813 -30.53 -12.26 -13.78
CA SER A 813 -30.34 -13.12 -14.96
C SER A 813 -29.39 -14.29 -14.71
N VAL A 814 -28.97 -14.51 -13.45
CA VAL A 814 -28.02 -15.55 -13.04
C VAL A 814 -28.71 -16.63 -12.18
N LEU A 815 -29.57 -16.21 -11.24
CA LEU A 815 -29.98 -17.05 -10.11
C LEU A 815 -31.33 -17.76 -10.25
N SER A 816 -32.22 -17.29 -11.12
CA SER A 816 -33.61 -17.74 -11.17
C SER A 816 -33.76 -18.96 -12.06
N ASN A 817 -33.42 -20.12 -11.51
CA ASN A 817 -33.58 -21.43 -12.14
C ASN A 817 -33.99 -22.48 -11.09
N ASN A 818 -34.18 -23.73 -11.54
CA ASN A 818 -34.59 -24.85 -10.67
C ASN A 818 -33.45 -25.42 -9.79
N LYS A 819 -32.26 -24.81 -9.76
CA LYS A 819 -31.13 -25.35 -8.99
C LYS A 819 -31.29 -24.98 -7.50
N PRO A 820 -31.13 -25.95 -6.58
CA PRO A 820 -31.24 -25.66 -5.15
C PRO A 820 -30.07 -24.79 -4.67
N LEU A 821 -30.39 -23.70 -3.97
CA LEU A 821 -29.41 -22.77 -3.41
C LEU A 821 -29.06 -23.15 -1.97
N LYS A 822 -28.13 -24.09 -1.80
CA LYS A 822 -27.63 -24.58 -0.51
C LYS A 822 -26.30 -23.90 -0.12
N ALA A 823 -25.88 -24.04 1.15
CA ALA A 823 -24.67 -23.41 1.69
C ALA A 823 -23.36 -23.79 0.97
N ASP A 824 -23.29 -25.00 0.41
CA ASP A 824 -22.16 -25.55 -0.33
C ASP A 824 -22.11 -25.11 -1.81
N VAL A 825 -23.12 -24.38 -2.29
CA VAL A 825 -23.19 -23.93 -3.67
C VAL A 825 -22.43 -22.61 -3.84
N VAL A 826 -21.52 -22.59 -4.81
CA VAL A 826 -20.85 -21.38 -5.29
C VAL A 826 -21.40 -21.04 -6.68
N ILE A 827 -21.94 -19.83 -6.82
CA ILE A 827 -22.51 -19.32 -8.05
C ILE A 827 -21.47 -18.47 -8.77
N ASP A 828 -21.27 -18.71 -10.05
CA ASP A 828 -20.36 -17.96 -10.90
C ASP A 828 -21.06 -17.50 -12.18
N GLU A 829 -20.29 -16.96 -13.12
CA GLU A 829 -20.78 -16.43 -14.39
C GLU A 829 -21.30 -17.49 -15.37
N THR A 830 -21.12 -18.78 -15.08
CA THR A 830 -21.66 -19.89 -15.87
C THR A 830 -23.13 -20.17 -15.56
N TRP A 831 -23.67 -19.57 -14.49
CA TRP A 831 -25.06 -19.72 -14.10
C TRP A 831 -25.97 -18.78 -14.89
N TYR A 832 -27.07 -19.32 -15.40
CA TYR A 832 -28.11 -18.55 -16.08
C TYR A 832 -29.45 -18.76 -15.39
N SER A 833 -30.25 -17.70 -15.35
CA SER A 833 -31.67 -17.83 -15.05
C SER A 833 -32.38 -18.48 -16.22
N ASP A 834 -33.43 -19.23 -15.93
CA ASP A 834 -34.24 -19.93 -16.91
C ASP A 834 -35.51 -19.11 -17.18
N ALA A 835 -35.70 -18.70 -18.43
CA ALA A 835 -36.81 -17.83 -18.82
C ALA A 835 -38.18 -18.51 -18.58
N GLU A 836 -38.29 -19.80 -18.85
CA GLU A 836 -39.52 -20.55 -18.64
C GLU A 836 -39.86 -20.64 -17.15
N PHE A 837 -38.86 -20.95 -16.32
CA PHE A 837 -38.99 -20.94 -14.87
C PHE A 837 -39.40 -19.57 -14.33
N CYS A 838 -38.78 -18.49 -14.82
CA CYS A 838 -39.14 -17.13 -14.43
C CYS A 838 -40.60 -16.81 -14.80
N GLN A 839 -41.06 -17.25 -15.97
CA GLN A 839 -42.44 -17.05 -16.41
C GLN A 839 -43.42 -17.87 -15.56
N GLN A 840 -43.13 -19.15 -15.31
CA GLN A 840 -43.97 -20.04 -14.49
C GLN A 840 -44.10 -19.54 -13.04
N THR A 841 -43.00 -19.02 -12.47
CA THR A 841 -42.97 -18.47 -11.10
C THR A 841 -43.41 -16.99 -11.03
N LYS A 842 -43.78 -16.39 -12.16
CA LYS A 842 -44.14 -14.97 -12.28
C LYS A 842 -43.04 -14.01 -11.78
N ALA A 843 -41.79 -14.42 -11.89
CA ALA A 843 -40.60 -13.62 -11.59
C ALA A 843 -40.28 -12.65 -12.74
N TRP A 844 -41.17 -11.68 -12.97
CA TRP A 844 -41.17 -10.85 -14.18
C TRP A 844 -39.91 -9.99 -14.37
N TYR A 845 -39.32 -9.48 -13.27
CA TYR A 845 -38.09 -8.71 -13.35
C TYR A 845 -36.90 -9.58 -13.80
N GLN A 846 -36.80 -10.79 -13.24
CA GLN A 846 -35.80 -11.79 -13.60
C GLN A 846 -35.97 -12.22 -15.06
N LEU A 847 -37.22 -12.44 -15.50
CA LEU A 847 -37.53 -12.72 -16.90
C LEU A 847 -37.06 -11.58 -17.83
N SER A 848 -37.39 -10.32 -17.49
CA SER A 848 -37.02 -9.16 -18.31
C SER A 848 -35.50 -9.01 -18.46
N LYS A 849 -34.73 -9.20 -17.38
CA LYS A 849 -33.27 -9.12 -17.40
C LYS A 849 -32.63 -10.28 -18.14
N THR A 850 -33.16 -11.49 -17.99
CA THR A 850 -32.72 -12.68 -18.72
C THR A 850 -32.92 -12.49 -20.23
N LEU A 851 -34.13 -12.14 -20.66
CA LEU A 851 -34.44 -11.95 -22.08
C LEU A 851 -33.66 -10.77 -22.71
N ALA A 852 -33.47 -9.68 -21.96
CA ALA A 852 -32.68 -8.54 -22.44
C ALA A 852 -31.19 -8.92 -22.63
N GLU A 853 -30.63 -9.68 -21.69
CA GLU A 853 -29.24 -10.15 -21.79
C GLU A 853 -29.06 -11.15 -22.94
N GLU A 854 -29.98 -12.11 -23.12
CA GLU A 854 -29.99 -13.05 -24.25
C GLU A 854 -30.09 -12.32 -25.60
N ALA A 855 -31.00 -11.35 -25.70
CA ALA A 855 -31.16 -10.53 -26.90
C ALA A 855 -29.89 -9.73 -27.21
N ALA A 856 -29.23 -9.17 -26.20
CA ALA A 856 -27.98 -8.46 -26.36
C ALA A 856 -26.86 -9.38 -26.87
N TRP A 857 -26.68 -10.56 -26.26
CA TRP A 857 -25.68 -11.53 -26.71
C TRP A 857 -25.91 -11.98 -28.14
N LYS A 858 -27.17 -12.28 -28.50
CA LYS A 858 -27.54 -12.67 -29.87
C LYS A 858 -27.21 -11.55 -30.85
N PHE A 859 -27.68 -10.33 -30.58
CA PHE A 859 -27.47 -9.19 -31.47
C PHE A 859 -25.99 -8.83 -31.60
N GLY A 860 -25.25 -8.81 -30.49
CA GLY A 860 -23.82 -8.48 -30.49
C GLY A 860 -23.01 -9.49 -31.29
N LYS A 861 -23.32 -10.79 -31.17
CA LYS A 861 -22.69 -11.84 -31.99
C LYS A 861 -23.02 -11.69 -33.48
N GLU A 862 -24.27 -11.39 -33.82
CA GLU A 862 -24.72 -11.22 -35.22
C GLU A 862 -24.11 -9.98 -35.89
N ASN A 863 -23.78 -8.94 -35.13
CA ASN A 863 -23.30 -7.65 -35.64
C ASN A 863 -21.83 -7.36 -35.29
N GLY A 864 -21.10 -8.33 -34.72
CA GLY A 864 -19.68 -8.19 -34.39
C GLY A 864 -19.37 -7.14 -33.30
N ILE A 865 -20.31 -6.89 -32.39
CA ILE A 865 -20.12 -5.94 -31.28
C ILE A 865 -19.42 -6.65 -30.12
N ASP A 866 -18.33 -6.06 -29.62
CA ASP A 866 -17.66 -6.51 -28.40
C ASP A 866 -18.51 -6.15 -27.15
N LEU A 867 -19.07 -7.17 -26.50
CA LEU A 867 -20.00 -7.03 -25.37
C LEU A 867 -19.38 -7.56 -24.08
N VAL A 868 -19.54 -6.77 -23.01
CA VAL A 868 -19.27 -7.18 -21.63
C VAL A 868 -20.50 -6.95 -20.76
N MET A 869 -20.91 -7.98 -20.01
CA MET A 869 -22.05 -7.92 -19.09
C MET A 869 -21.57 -7.72 -17.66
N ILE A 870 -22.13 -6.72 -16.99
CA ILE A 870 -21.95 -6.51 -15.55
C ILE A 870 -23.23 -6.96 -14.85
N ASN A 871 -23.13 -7.96 -13.97
CA ASN A 871 -24.26 -8.56 -13.25
C ASN A 871 -24.22 -8.19 -11.77
N PRO A 872 -24.64 -6.96 -11.39
CA PRO A 872 -24.66 -6.54 -10.01
C PRO A 872 -25.73 -7.25 -9.19
N GLY A 873 -25.41 -7.48 -7.92
CA GLY A 873 -26.35 -7.92 -6.90
C GLY A 873 -27.26 -6.79 -6.39
N PHE A 874 -27.44 -6.73 -5.08
CA PHE A 874 -28.23 -5.72 -4.38
C PHE A 874 -27.38 -4.48 -4.13
N VAL A 875 -27.46 -3.52 -5.04
CA VAL A 875 -26.58 -2.35 -5.05
C VAL A 875 -27.01 -1.32 -4.00
N ILE A 876 -26.15 -1.01 -3.03
CA ILE A 876 -26.37 -0.01 -1.98
C ILE A 876 -25.16 0.93 -1.91
N GLY A 877 -25.23 1.99 -1.11
CA GLY A 877 -24.24 3.08 -1.06
C GLY A 877 -24.87 4.48 -1.20
N PRO A 878 -24.06 5.55 -1.29
CA PRO A 878 -24.57 6.92 -1.36
C PRO A 878 -25.25 7.24 -2.69
N CYS A 879 -26.38 7.96 -2.68
CA CYS A 879 -27.10 8.38 -3.88
C CYS A 879 -26.68 9.78 -4.33
N LEU A 880 -25.98 9.86 -5.48
CA LEU A 880 -25.67 11.17 -6.10
C LEU A 880 -26.92 11.86 -6.64
N GLN A 881 -27.87 11.09 -7.17
CA GLN A 881 -29.14 11.62 -7.66
C GLN A 881 -30.07 12.01 -6.50
N PRO A 882 -30.96 13.01 -6.70
CA PRO A 882 -31.87 13.45 -5.65
C PRO A 882 -33.02 12.47 -5.38
N THR A 883 -33.33 11.59 -6.33
CA THR A 883 -34.43 10.61 -6.22
C THR A 883 -33.92 9.29 -5.66
N LEU A 884 -34.57 8.77 -4.62
CA LEU A 884 -34.24 7.48 -4.05
C LEU A 884 -34.51 6.36 -5.06
N ASN A 885 -33.59 5.41 -5.16
CA ASN A 885 -33.77 4.23 -5.98
C ASN A 885 -34.41 3.09 -5.15
N LEU A 886 -34.82 2.02 -5.83
CA LEU A 886 -35.49 0.87 -5.20
C LEU A 886 -34.67 0.22 -4.07
N THR A 887 -33.36 0.06 -4.25
CA THR A 887 -32.52 -0.67 -3.28
C THR A 887 -32.18 0.17 -2.04
N SER A 888 -31.98 1.49 -2.19
CA SER A 888 -31.81 2.37 -1.03
C SER A 888 -33.15 2.63 -0.32
N GLU A 889 -34.28 2.63 -1.05
CA GLU A 889 -35.62 2.63 -0.46
C GLU A 889 -35.89 1.35 0.33
N ALA A 890 -35.42 0.20 -0.16
CA ALA A 890 -35.50 -1.06 0.57
C ALA A 890 -34.73 -1.01 1.89
N ILE A 891 -33.51 -0.45 1.91
CA ILE A 891 -32.74 -0.24 3.15
C ILE A 891 -33.46 0.73 4.08
N LEU A 892 -34.01 1.83 3.55
CA LEU A 892 -34.81 2.77 4.32
C LEU A 892 -36.03 2.10 4.99
N ASN A 893 -36.75 1.25 4.25
CA ASN A 893 -37.90 0.51 4.77
C ASN A 893 -37.51 -0.57 5.77
N LEU A 894 -36.40 -1.28 5.52
CA LEU A 894 -35.82 -2.25 6.44
C LEU A 894 -35.49 -1.58 7.79
N VAL A 895 -34.87 -0.40 7.75
CA VAL A 895 -34.52 0.40 8.93
C VAL A 895 -35.77 0.93 9.64
N LYS A 896 -36.74 1.49 8.91
CA LYS A 896 -37.94 2.13 9.51
C LYS A 896 -38.96 1.14 10.05
N SER A 897 -39.08 -0.04 9.43
CA SER A 897 -40.24 -0.91 9.64
C SER A 897 -39.92 -2.39 9.67
N GLY A 898 -38.65 -2.79 9.45
CA GLY A 898 -38.24 -4.20 9.43
C GLY A 898 -38.80 -4.96 8.23
N ARG A 899 -39.32 -4.23 7.24
CA ARG A 899 -39.91 -4.84 6.05
C ARG A 899 -38.81 -5.24 5.09
N GLU A 900 -38.76 -6.53 4.80
CA GLU A 900 -37.93 -7.10 3.76
C GLU A 900 -38.57 -6.91 2.39
N VAL A 901 -37.74 -6.77 1.36
CA VAL A 901 -38.18 -6.67 -0.03
C VAL A 901 -38.25 -8.04 -0.71
N PHE A 902 -37.43 -9.01 -0.30
CA PHE A 902 -37.45 -10.37 -0.83
C PHE A 902 -37.91 -11.39 0.21
N SER A 903 -38.72 -12.35 -0.23
CA SER A 903 -39.40 -13.33 0.62
C SER A 903 -38.51 -14.38 1.29
N ASN A 904 -37.22 -14.46 0.93
CA ASN A 904 -36.27 -15.42 1.50
C ASN A 904 -35.24 -14.77 2.44
N GLY A 905 -35.30 -13.45 2.63
CA GLY A 905 -34.38 -12.71 3.49
C GLY A 905 -32.91 -12.69 3.05
N ILE A 906 -32.50 -13.27 1.92
CA ILE A 906 -31.08 -13.33 1.50
C ILE A 906 -30.75 -12.20 0.51
N TYR A 907 -29.77 -11.38 0.86
CA TYR A 907 -29.30 -10.22 0.09
C TYR A 907 -27.86 -10.42 -0.39
N ARG A 908 -27.56 -9.90 -1.58
CA ARG A 908 -26.30 -10.10 -2.34
C ARG A 908 -25.65 -8.74 -2.51
N TYR A 909 -25.24 -8.14 -1.40
CA TYR A 909 -24.86 -6.75 -1.36
C TYR A 909 -23.60 -6.45 -2.19
N VAL A 910 -23.62 -5.29 -2.84
CA VAL A 910 -22.47 -4.70 -3.53
C VAL A 910 -22.56 -3.18 -3.43
N ASP A 911 -21.43 -2.50 -3.30
CA ASP A 911 -21.40 -1.04 -3.28
C ASP A 911 -21.55 -0.47 -4.69
N VAL A 912 -22.32 0.61 -4.83
CA VAL A 912 -22.53 1.31 -6.11
C VAL A 912 -21.23 1.80 -6.75
N ARG A 913 -20.22 2.13 -5.94
CA ARG A 913 -18.91 2.60 -6.38
C ARG A 913 -18.10 1.45 -7.00
N ASP A 914 -18.19 0.25 -6.44
CA ASP A 914 -17.58 -0.96 -7.02
C ASP A 914 -18.22 -1.31 -8.36
N VAL A 915 -19.55 -1.21 -8.45
CA VAL A 915 -20.28 -1.45 -9.69
C VAL A 915 -19.85 -0.44 -10.77
N ALA A 916 -19.80 0.85 -10.44
CA ALA A 916 -19.38 1.88 -11.39
C ALA A 916 -17.91 1.68 -11.83
N CYS A 917 -17.01 1.35 -10.90
CA CYS A 917 -15.61 1.03 -11.22
C CYS A 917 -15.51 -0.17 -12.16
N ALA A 918 -16.25 -1.26 -11.89
CA ALA A 918 -16.26 -2.45 -12.73
C ALA A 918 -16.72 -2.18 -14.16
N HIS A 919 -17.67 -1.27 -14.38
CA HIS A 919 -18.04 -0.84 -15.73
C HIS A 919 -16.84 -0.23 -16.46
N ILE A 920 -16.17 0.74 -15.83
CA ILE A 920 -15.00 1.41 -16.40
C ILE A 920 -13.88 0.39 -16.67
N LYS A 921 -13.59 -0.50 -15.72
CA LYS A 921 -12.56 -1.54 -15.88
C LYS A 921 -12.88 -2.52 -16.99
N ALA A 922 -14.13 -2.95 -17.11
CA ALA A 922 -14.57 -3.79 -18.21
C ALA A 922 -14.40 -3.10 -19.58
N PHE A 923 -14.53 -1.78 -19.63
CA PHE A 923 -14.24 -1.01 -20.83
C PHE A 923 -12.73 -0.85 -21.10
N GLU A 924 -11.94 -0.53 -20.07
CA GLU A 924 -10.53 -0.20 -20.19
C GLU A 924 -9.61 -1.41 -20.40
N ILE A 925 -9.95 -2.57 -19.82
CA ILE A 925 -9.12 -3.77 -19.86
C ILE A 925 -9.39 -4.54 -21.17
N PRO A 926 -8.43 -4.63 -22.11
CA PRO A 926 -8.68 -5.23 -23.42
C PRO A 926 -9.14 -6.70 -23.34
N SER A 927 -8.64 -7.47 -22.37
CA SER A 927 -9.00 -8.88 -22.16
C SER A 927 -10.34 -9.10 -21.45
N ALA A 928 -11.00 -8.04 -20.96
CA ALA A 928 -12.30 -8.17 -20.32
C ALA A 928 -13.34 -8.68 -21.32
N SER A 929 -14.07 -9.73 -20.94
CA SER A 929 -15.01 -10.42 -21.81
C SER A 929 -16.05 -11.22 -21.02
N GLY A 930 -17.20 -11.46 -21.64
CA GLY A 930 -18.26 -12.29 -21.05
C GLY A 930 -19.04 -11.55 -19.96
N ARG A 931 -19.35 -12.27 -18.88
CA ARG A 931 -20.14 -11.79 -17.74
C ARG A 931 -19.25 -11.57 -16.53
N TYR A 932 -19.71 -10.74 -15.60
CA TYR A 932 -19.04 -10.47 -14.33
C TYR A 932 -20.09 -10.35 -13.20
N CYS A 933 -20.11 -11.33 -12.30
CA CYS A 933 -20.96 -11.28 -11.10
C CYS A 933 -20.36 -10.30 -10.08
N LEU A 934 -21.09 -9.23 -9.76
CA LEU A 934 -20.64 -8.25 -8.77
C LEU A 934 -21.44 -8.38 -7.48
N VAL A 935 -20.88 -9.16 -6.55
CA VAL A 935 -21.45 -9.41 -5.21
C VAL A 935 -20.30 -9.41 -4.19
N GLY A 936 -20.32 -8.41 -3.30
CA GLY A 936 -19.36 -8.30 -2.21
C GLY A 936 -19.68 -9.27 -1.07
N THR A 937 -20.94 -9.32 -0.65
CA THR A 937 -21.36 -10.12 0.51
C THR A 937 -22.74 -10.74 0.31
N VAL A 938 -22.91 -12.01 0.67
CA VAL A 938 -24.20 -12.70 0.69
C VAL A 938 -24.57 -13.01 2.13
N ILE A 939 -25.62 -12.36 2.65
CA ILE A 939 -26.08 -12.54 4.04
C ILE A 939 -27.60 -12.44 4.15
N TYR A 940 -28.14 -12.85 5.30
CA TYR A 940 -29.52 -12.61 5.63
C TYR A 940 -29.78 -11.13 6.01
N SER A 941 -30.97 -10.63 5.75
CA SER A 941 -31.51 -9.33 6.20
C SER A 941 -31.31 -9.12 7.70
N ALA A 942 -31.57 -10.16 8.50
CA ALA A 942 -31.36 -10.17 9.93
C ALA A 942 -29.90 -9.88 10.31
N GLU A 943 -28.94 -10.41 9.56
CA GLU A 943 -27.52 -10.14 9.77
C GLU A 943 -27.16 -8.70 9.36
N ALA A 944 -27.74 -8.18 8.27
CA ALA A 944 -27.58 -6.78 7.90
C ALA A 944 -28.16 -5.84 8.98
N LEU A 945 -29.31 -6.19 9.56
CA LEU A 945 -29.90 -5.45 10.68
C LEU A 945 -29.04 -5.52 11.94
N LYS A 946 -28.38 -6.64 12.23
CA LYS A 946 -27.43 -6.74 13.35
C LYS A 946 -26.23 -5.81 13.14
N ILE A 947 -25.70 -5.75 11.92
CA ILE A 947 -24.64 -4.79 11.55
C ILE A 947 -25.15 -3.36 11.78
N LEU A 948 -26.37 -3.04 11.34
CA LEU A 948 -26.97 -1.72 11.54
C LEU A 948 -27.22 -1.38 13.02
N HIS A 949 -27.64 -2.34 13.85
CA HIS A 949 -27.78 -2.16 15.30
C HIS A 949 -26.42 -1.85 15.96
N LYS A 950 -25.36 -2.56 15.55
CA LYS A 950 -23.99 -2.30 16.05
C LYS A 950 -23.50 -0.91 15.64
N LEU A 951 -23.76 -0.51 14.40
CA LEU A 951 -23.33 0.79 13.85
C LEU A 951 -24.15 1.98 14.38
N TYR A 952 -25.44 1.76 14.67
CA TYR A 952 -26.39 2.79 15.07
C TYR A 952 -27.27 2.33 16.25
N PRO A 953 -26.70 2.16 17.45
CA PRO A 953 -27.44 1.66 18.61
C PRO A 953 -28.56 2.61 19.08
N THR A 954 -28.52 3.88 18.66
CA THR A 954 -29.52 4.90 18.96
C THR A 954 -30.68 4.94 17.97
N LEU A 955 -30.58 4.26 16.81
CA LEU A 955 -31.73 4.12 15.91
C LEU A 955 -32.71 3.12 16.53
N ASN A 956 -33.99 3.48 16.59
CA ASN A 956 -35.09 2.57 16.93
C ASN A 956 -35.29 1.57 15.78
N LEU A 957 -34.38 0.60 15.70
CA LEU A 957 -34.42 -0.45 14.71
C LEU A 957 -35.41 -1.54 15.15
N PRO A 958 -36.10 -2.19 14.21
CA PRO A 958 -37.03 -3.28 14.51
C PRO A 958 -36.34 -4.45 15.23
N GLN A 959 -36.86 -4.83 16.41
CA GLN A 959 -36.39 -5.99 17.19
C GLN A 959 -36.72 -7.37 16.56
N LYS A 960 -37.57 -7.40 15.52
CA LYS A 960 -38.23 -8.61 15.00
C LYS A 960 -37.31 -9.71 14.42
N CYS A 961 -36.00 -9.53 14.40
CA CYS A 961 -35.07 -10.50 13.80
C CYS A 961 -34.41 -11.49 14.78
N GLU A 962 -34.72 -11.46 16.07
CA GLU A 962 -34.15 -12.43 17.03
C GLU A 962 -34.79 -13.84 16.96
N GLU A 963 -36.01 -13.96 16.43
CA GLU A 963 -36.77 -15.23 16.52
C GLU A 963 -36.47 -16.26 15.41
N GLU A 964 -35.80 -15.88 14.31
CA GLU A 964 -35.45 -16.82 13.24
C GLU A 964 -33.92 -16.89 13.05
N LYS A 965 -33.26 -17.71 13.87
CA LYS A 965 -31.89 -18.15 13.55
C LYS A 965 -31.93 -18.85 12.17
N PRO A 966 -31.13 -18.40 11.18
CA PRO A 966 -31.06 -19.09 9.91
C PRO A 966 -30.65 -20.55 10.13
N LYS A 967 -31.43 -21.50 9.60
CA LYS A 967 -31.17 -22.94 9.78
C LYS A 967 -29.87 -23.41 9.09
N SER A 968 -29.35 -22.61 8.16
CA SER A 968 -28.12 -22.88 7.40
C SER A 968 -27.49 -21.59 6.88
N ALA A 969 -26.17 -21.61 6.67
CA ALA A 969 -25.45 -20.54 6.00
C ALA A 969 -25.99 -20.27 4.58
N PRO A 970 -25.91 -19.02 4.08
CA PRO A 970 -26.29 -18.72 2.70
C PRO A 970 -25.30 -19.35 1.70
N TYR A 971 -25.74 -19.54 0.46
CA TYR A 971 -24.88 -19.87 -0.67
C TYR A 971 -23.87 -18.74 -0.94
N GLN A 972 -22.85 -19.02 -1.75
CA GLN A 972 -21.80 -18.06 -2.09
C GLN A 972 -21.87 -17.65 -3.56
N VAL A 973 -21.28 -16.49 -3.88
CA VAL A 973 -21.05 -16.03 -5.26
C VAL A 973 -19.54 -15.88 -5.45
N SER A 974 -19.00 -16.48 -6.49
CA SER A 974 -17.59 -16.38 -6.86
C SER A 974 -17.22 -14.92 -7.12
N LYS A 975 -16.04 -14.54 -6.65
CA LYS A 975 -15.48 -13.19 -6.83
C LYS A 975 -14.33 -13.19 -7.84
N GLU A 976 -13.99 -14.33 -8.43
CA GLU A 976 -12.77 -14.50 -9.23
C GLU A 976 -12.77 -13.62 -10.48
N ARG A 977 -13.88 -13.58 -11.24
CA ARG A 977 -13.93 -12.70 -12.42
C ARG A 977 -14.01 -11.23 -12.04
N ALA A 978 -14.73 -10.86 -10.98
CA ALA A 978 -14.72 -9.49 -10.50
C ALA A 978 -13.30 -9.03 -10.10
N LYS A 979 -12.54 -9.89 -9.39
CA LYS A 979 -11.13 -9.64 -9.06
C LYS A 979 -10.23 -9.52 -10.28
N SER A 980 -10.51 -10.23 -11.38
CA SER A 980 -9.73 -10.09 -12.61
C SER A 980 -9.90 -8.74 -13.31
N LEU A 981 -10.95 -7.98 -12.98
CA LEU A 981 -11.09 -6.55 -13.35
C LEU A 981 -10.37 -5.60 -12.37
N GLY A 982 -9.75 -6.12 -11.31
CA GLY A 982 -9.15 -5.34 -10.23
C GLY A 982 -10.18 -4.75 -9.26
N ILE A 983 -11.34 -5.41 -9.10
CA ILE A 983 -12.37 -4.98 -8.16
C ILE A 983 -12.11 -5.57 -6.78
N ASP A 984 -11.79 -4.68 -5.85
CA ASP A 984 -11.69 -4.93 -4.42
C ASP A 984 -12.97 -4.42 -3.77
N PHE A 985 -13.88 -5.33 -3.41
CA PHE A 985 -15.20 -4.96 -2.90
C PHE A 985 -15.12 -4.19 -1.59
N ILE A 986 -15.84 -3.08 -1.50
CA ILE A 986 -16.02 -2.31 -0.27
C ILE A 986 -16.76 -3.18 0.75
N PRO A 987 -16.28 -3.26 2.02
CA PRO A 987 -16.94 -4.04 3.04
C PRO A 987 -18.40 -3.65 3.25
N LEU A 988 -19.23 -4.62 3.60
CA LEU A 988 -20.67 -4.41 3.74
C LEU A 988 -21.00 -3.41 4.85
N GLU A 989 -20.25 -3.43 5.94
CA GLU A 989 -20.39 -2.51 7.07
C GLU A 989 -20.19 -1.06 6.62
N VAL A 990 -19.20 -0.83 5.77
CA VAL A 990 -18.91 0.50 5.19
C VAL A 990 -20.03 0.91 4.24
N THR A 991 -20.45 -0.01 3.38
CA THR A 991 -21.51 0.23 2.39
C THR A 991 -22.84 0.56 3.06
N LEU A 992 -23.23 -0.20 4.10
CA LEU A 992 -24.44 0.04 4.90
C LEU A 992 -24.35 1.38 5.63
N LYS A 993 -23.23 1.67 6.26
CA LYS A 993 -22.99 2.95 6.94
C LYS A 993 -23.18 4.12 5.98
N ASP A 994 -22.49 4.10 4.84
CA ASP A 994 -22.52 5.16 3.85
C ASP A 994 -23.94 5.34 3.26
N THR A 995 -24.69 4.25 3.10
CA THR A 995 -26.11 4.30 2.71
C THR A 995 -26.97 5.02 3.76
N ILE A 996 -26.78 4.69 5.04
CA ILE A 996 -27.55 5.28 6.13
C ILE A 996 -27.21 6.76 6.31
N GLU A 997 -25.93 7.13 6.23
CA GLU A 997 -25.53 8.54 6.29
C GLU A 997 -26.11 9.35 5.12
N ASP A 998 -26.12 8.83 3.90
CA ASP A 998 -26.77 9.50 2.76
C ASP A 998 -28.28 9.68 2.96
N LEU A 999 -28.97 8.66 3.50
CA LEU A 999 -30.39 8.76 3.84
C LEU A 999 -30.67 9.83 4.92
N LYS A 1000 -29.76 10.00 5.88
CA LYS A 1000 -29.85 11.07 6.90
C LYS A 1000 -29.60 12.44 6.30
N GLU A 1001 -28.57 12.59 5.47
CA GLU A 1001 -28.26 13.87 4.81
C GLU A 1001 -29.43 14.36 3.95
N LYS A 1002 -30.19 13.43 3.36
CA LYS A 1002 -31.41 13.71 2.60
C LYS A 1002 -32.66 13.88 3.47
N ASN A 1003 -32.53 13.88 4.80
CA ASN A 1003 -33.62 13.98 5.79
C ASN A 1003 -34.70 12.89 5.63
N LEU A 1004 -34.33 11.72 5.11
CA LEU A 1004 -35.24 10.58 4.97
C LEU A 1004 -35.28 9.72 6.24
N LEU A 1005 -34.25 9.84 7.08
CA LEU A 1005 -34.17 9.31 8.44
C LEU A 1005 -33.99 10.46 9.42
N SER A 1006 -34.83 10.49 10.46
CA SER A 1006 -34.74 11.40 11.60
C SER A 1006 -34.48 10.59 12.86
N PHE A 1007 -33.63 11.10 13.74
CA PHE A 1007 -33.35 10.51 15.05
C PHE A 1007 -34.36 10.98 16.09
#